data_AF-A0A7X0CB18-F1
#
_entry.id   AF-A0A7X0CB18-F1
#
_cell.length_a   1.000
_cell.length_b   1.000
_cell.length_c   1.000
_cell.angle_alpha   90.00
_cell.angle_beta   90.00
_cell.angle_gamma   90.00
#
_symmetry.space_group_name_H-M   'P 1'
#
loop_
_entity.id
_entity.type
_entity.pdbx_description
1 polymer ?
#
loop_
_entity_poly.entity_id
_entity_poly.type
_entity_poly.pdbx_seq_one_letter_code
_entity_poly.pdbx_strand_id
1 'polypeptide(L)'
;MRPLDFLGRIKVKLGLVIVLAVATAFVVNEAGIAAGLPREIRIAVAVALSLVMVQVLARGMTKPLREMARAAQTIAKGRYTLRVRATSRDEVGELARAFNAMAADLGEVDRQRRELVANVSHELRTPITGLRAVLENVVDGVSAPDPGTMRTALAQADRLGRLVAQLLDLSRLDSGVRLIEPEVVELAPLVEQALREAALAREDVRLVALGGGGLEVRADPDLLAQVLANLLDNAVRHSPPGGVVTVAAGPRADGVRITVADQGPGIPASARARVFERFSRLDAARAADAGGAGLGLAIVKEIVELHGGSIHIDDCAGCRMVVDLPGRTSMPSERERPVAPVPPVVAGGGSARPVVTPPVGGAAALDPTVAGTAGAEGEAPTTGPLRPGALPAEAPSAGALTAAAPSVGTPATAAPSVGTPATAAPSVDTPATGTPSVGTSAGGTSLPVEGAVPQSLPAEAPAGDAVPVGASAAEVSTAGVSTAGVPAAEGWAAGAGGSGVRQAGPPFPADPGGRLGRMVAGAAIGLLLGFLGGIFVAVFVSVMVGDGAALLALVLSTALLGAIGLALGAGSGRGAQGPRPYPAPYPQSPYQQSPYQPGPHQQHPHLPAPRREDGRRPDPHRPDPYATQPGQEGRQPPPPAYVPPPLFPQPDLPETPRWLLPAAAGAGVFGAVALPGAQAGLGVVLVAMALGAAALPALLRRLTPWTITFGLLAYWLVSMAAVRDADWLVGLLLAAGGALAALAVSGAGSGWLGVIRGGVSVLLALGPVAWFLGRPLKRLTARRRVLPMLAGLGITAVLLLVFGLLFASADAVFAAYAERLTSAPAWAESAPLRIFLFVAVAAVLAAVVLVALRPVNEPEAPETKVSLSGPVWKLPLTAVNLLFGAFVAVQITALFGGDTLVLQTRGLTYAEYARQGFFQLVVVSVFVLGIVGVAGGVLRTGRRDRWVLAGLLGLLCALTMVVLVSALHRLHLYTAAYGLSRLRVSVEATVWWLGAVFLLVLLAGAVRLAGRSAGWLPRTVVLVTALGLGAFAVVNPDLRVAETQVGVRGVAKIDSDYLGDLGAEAVPALDRLPEPQRSCVLAAVVAANGLAGPDPWNGWNLARSRARDLLAERPLVASPTCARIRS
;
A
#
# COMPACT_ATOMS: atom_id res chain seq x y z
N MET A 1 -24.74 13.70 -10.48
CA MET A 1 -24.36 15.06 -10.02
C MET A 1 -23.16 14.93 -9.07
N ARG A 2 -22.34 15.97 -8.89
CA ARG A 2 -21.22 16.01 -7.93
C ARG A 2 -21.49 17.12 -6.89
N PRO A 3 -22.24 16.85 -5.80
CA PRO A 3 -22.77 17.91 -4.93
C PRO A 3 -21.70 18.66 -4.11
N LEU A 4 -20.49 18.11 -3.99
CA LEU A 4 -19.40 18.71 -3.20
C LEU A 4 -18.30 19.40 -4.05
N ASP A 5 -18.45 19.53 -5.38
CA ASP A 5 -17.40 20.10 -6.25
C ASP A 5 -17.07 21.58 -5.93
N PHE A 6 -17.96 22.29 -5.23
CA PHE A 6 -17.77 23.67 -4.78
C PHE A 6 -16.77 23.83 -3.62
N LEU A 7 -16.54 22.78 -2.81
CA LEU A 7 -15.66 22.83 -1.64
C LEU A 7 -14.19 22.73 -2.06
N GLY A 8 -13.40 23.78 -1.84
CA GLY A 8 -12.02 23.87 -2.32
C GLY A 8 -10.95 23.07 -1.56
N ARG A 9 -11.32 22.16 -0.65
CA ARG A 9 -10.38 21.28 0.08
C ARG A 9 -10.98 19.91 0.35
N ILE A 10 -10.29 18.83 -0.01
CA ILE A 10 -10.72 17.44 0.17
C ILE A 10 -10.87 17.07 1.65
N LYS A 11 -10.02 17.65 2.52
CA LYS A 11 -10.14 17.52 3.99
C LYS A 11 -11.46 18.10 4.52
N VAL A 12 -11.96 19.19 3.93
CA VAL A 12 -13.26 19.79 4.29
C VAL A 12 -14.41 18.92 3.77
N LYS A 13 -14.31 18.37 2.56
CA LYS A 13 -15.28 17.38 2.05
C LYS A 13 -15.39 16.16 2.99
N LEU A 14 -14.26 15.62 3.44
CA LEU A 14 -14.23 14.47 4.36
C LEU A 14 -14.78 14.82 5.75
N GLY A 15 -14.41 15.97 6.32
CA GLY A 15 -14.96 16.45 7.59
C GLY A 15 -16.49 16.66 7.52
N LEU A 16 -16.99 17.25 6.43
CA LEU A 16 -18.41 17.45 6.20
C LEU A 16 -19.17 16.11 6.08
N VAL A 17 -18.59 15.08 5.46
CA VAL A 17 -19.16 13.71 5.44
C VAL A 17 -19.34 13.16 6.85
N ILE A 18 -18.35 13.34 7.74
CA ILE A 18 -18.42 12.89 9.13
C ILE A 18 -19.52 13.66 9.89
N VAL A 19 -19.55 14.99 9.75
CA VAL A 19 -20.58 15.84 10.39
C VAL A 19 -21.99 15.46 9.92
N LEU A 20 -22.20 15.26 8.61
CA LEU A 20 -23.49 14.80 8.07
C LEU A 20 -23.87 13.40 8.54
N ALA A 21 -22.92 12.46 8.65
CA ALA A 21 -23.20 11.11 9.14
C ALA A 21 -23.57 11.09 10.63
N VAL A 22 -22.94 11.93 11.46
CA VAL A 22 -23.27 12.11 12.88
C VAL A 22 -24.62 12.83 13.03
N ALA A 23 -24.86 13.92 12.29
CA ALA A 23 -26.12 14.64 12.31
C ALA A 23 -27.30 13.76 11.82
N THR A 24 -27.09 12.95 10.77
CA THR A 24 -28.09 11.98 10.29
C THR A 24 -28.40 10.95 11.38
N ALA A 25 -27.39 10.39 12.05
CA ALA A 25 -27.60 9.44 13.14
C ALA A 25 -28.33 10.05 14.34
N PHE A 26 -28.03 11.31 14.68
CA PHE A 26 -28.71 12.06 15.74
C PHE A 26 -30.19 12.33 15.38
N VAL A 27 -30.46 12.91 14.20
CA VAL A 27 -31.83 13.21 13.74
C VAL A 27 -32.68 11.93 13.64
N VAL A 28 -32.12 10.83 13.16
CA VAL A 28 -32.82 9.53 13.10
C VAL A 28 -33.07 8.95 14.51
N ASN A 29 -32.17 9.17 15.47
CA ASN A 29 -32.41 8.78 16.85
C ASN A 29 -33.57 9.59 17.47
N GLU A 30 -33.54 10.92 17.37
CA GLU A 30 -34.56 11.79 17.97
C GLU A 30 -35.93 11.63 17.30
N ALA A 31 -35.99 11.64 15.97
CA ALA A 31 -37.23 11.36 15.24
C ALA A 31 -37.79 9.97 15.55
N GLY A 32 -36.91 8.98 15.75
CA GLY A 32 -37.30 7.65 16.18
C GLY A 32 -37.82 7.60 17.63
N ILE A 33 -37.30 8.44 18.53
CA ILE A 33 -37.82 8.57 19.91
C ILE A 33 -39.23 9.16 19.87
N ALA A 34 -39.42 10.26 19.11
CA ALA A 34 -40.73 10.88 18.91
C ALA A 34 -41.75 9.93 18.27
N ALA A 35 -41.30 9.06 17.35
CA ALA A 35 -42.12 8.02 16.72
C ALA A 35 -42.28 6.72 17.54
N GLY A 36 -41.78 6.66 18.78
CA GLY A 36 -41.92 5.49 19.66
C GLY A 36 -41.18 4.22 19.20
N LEU A 37 -40.21 4.33 18.28
CA LEU A 37 -39.55 3.17 17.68
C LEU A 37 -38.59 2.47 18.66
N PRO A 38 -38.55 1.12 18.66
CA PRO A 38 -37.58 0.37 19.47
C PRO A 38 -36.16 0.71 19.04
N ARG A 39 -35.25 0.76 20.03
CA ARG A 39 -33.85 1.21 19.88
C ARG A 39 -33.11 0.48 18.77
N GLU A 40 -33.39 -0.81 18.60
CA GLU A 40 -32.77 -1.71 17.65
C GLU A 40 -33.09 -1.29 16.20
N ILE A 41 -34.33 -0.87 15.94
CA ILE A 41 -34.75 -0.31 14.65
C ILE A 41 -34.13 1.08 14.44
N ARG A 42 -34.10 1.94 15.47
CA ARG A 42 -33.49 3.28 15.37
C ARG A 42 -32.02 3.22 15.00
N ILE A 43 -31.24 2.35 15.66
CA ILE A 43 -29.82 2.14 15.34
C ILE A 43 -29.67 1.56 13.92
N ALA A 44 -30.48 0.58 13.53
CA ALA A 44 -30.41 0.00 12.19
C ALA A 44 -30.69 1.03 11.08
N VAL A 45 -31.73 1.87 11.24
CA VAL A 45 -32.08 2.92 10.28
C VAL A 45 -31.04 4.03 10.25
N ALA A 46 -30.50 4.44 11.41
CA ALA A 46 -29.42 5.43 11.49
C ALA A 46 -28.15 4.94 10.77
N VAL A 47 -27.72 3.70 11.03
CA VAL A 47 -26.57 3.09 10.35
C VAL A 47 -26.83 2.94 8.86
N ALA A 48 -28.02 2.52 8.44
CA ALA A 48 -28.37 2.37 7.02
C ALA A 48 -28.34 3.71 6.27
N LEU A 49 -28.97 4.76 6.82
CA LEU A 49 -28.99 6.09 6.18
C LEU A 49 -27.60 6.73 6.15
N SER A 50 -26.83 6.66 7.24
CA SER A 50 -25.46 7.18 7.25
C SER A 50 -24.53 6.38 6.32
N LEU A 51 -24.71 5.05 6.18
CA LEU A 51 -23.94 4.25 5.21
C LEU A 51 -24.30 4.61 3.76
N VAL A 52 -25.58 4.83 3.44
CA VAL A 52 -26.01 5.29 2.11
C VAL A 52 -25.45 6.69 1.82
N MET A 53 -25.54 7.62 2.76
CA MET A 53 -24.98 8.98 2.67
C MET A 53 -23.48 8.95 2.38
N VAL A 54 -22.70 8.23 3.21
CA VAL A 54 -21.25 8.07 3.04
C VAL A 54 -20.93 7.43 1.68
N GLN A 55 -21.64 6.39 1.27
CA GLN A 55 -21.39 5.69 0.01
C GLN A 55 -21.70 6.57 -1.23
N VAL A 56 -22.73 7.42 -1.19
CA VAL A 56 -23.02 8.38 -2.27
C VAL A 56 -21.92 9.43 -2.37
N LEU A 57 -21.50 10.01 -1.24
CA LEU A 57 -20.47 11.07 -1.22
C LEU A 57 -19.07 10.52 -1.57
N ALA A 58 -18.70 9.34 -1.06
CA ALA A 58 -17.45 8.66 -1.41
C ALA A 58 -17.37 8.25 -2.89
N ARG A 59 -18.49 7.83 -3.51
CA ARG A 59 -18.57 7.61 -4.96
C ARG A 59 -18.35 8.90 -5.75
N GLY A 60 -18.81 10.04 -5.24
CA GLY A 60 -18.52 11.36 -5.79
C GLY A 60 -17.03 11.70 -5.79
N MET A 61 -16.38 11.56 -4.62
CA MET A 61 -14.96 11.90 -4.42
C MET A 61 -13.97 10.94 -5.11
N THR A 62 -14.28 9.65 -5.17
CA THR A 62 -13.37 8.62 -5.74
C THR A 62 -13.54 8.37 -7.25
N LYS A 63 -14.55 8.98 -7.89
CA LYS A 63 -14.73 8.87 -9.35
C LYS A 63 -13.68 9.64 -10.15
N PRO A 64 -13.37 10.92 -9.86
CA PRO A 64 -12.30 11.67 -10.56
C PRO A 64 -10.95 10.96 -10.51
N LEU A 65 -10.53 10.46 -9.34
CA LEU A 65 -9.26 9.75 -9.18
C LEU A 65 -9.17 8.48 -10.03
N ARG A 66 -10.29 7.75 -10.19
CA ARG A 66 -10.36 6.57 -11.08
C ARG A 66 -10.44 6.94 -12.57
N GLU A 67 -11.01 8.11 -12.90
CA GLU A 67 -10.94 8.68 -14.26
C GLU A 67 -9.49 9.07 -14.61
N MET A 68 -8.76 9.68 -13.67
CA MET A 68 -7.34 10.02 -13.82
C MET A 68 -6.43 8.79 -13.92
N ALA A 69 -6.60 7.77 -13.07
CA ALA A 69 -5.79 6.55 -13.14
C ALA A 69 -5.93 5.83 -14.50
N ARG A 70 -7.16 5.79 -15.06
CA ARG A 70 -7.42 5.25 -16.40
C ARG A 70 -6.82 6.13 -17.50
N ALA A 71 -6.84 7.45 -17.34
CA ALA A 71 -6.18 8.37 -18.26
C ALA A 71 -4.65 8.19 -18.27
N ALA A 72 -4.02 8.07 -17.09
CA ALA A 72 -2.59 7.79 -16.97
C ALA A 72 -2.20 6.47 -17.64
N GLN A 73 -2.97 5.39 -17.42
CA GLN A 73 -2.82 4.10 -18.12
C GLN A 73 -3.06 4.17 -19.64
N THR A 74 -3.68 5.24 -20.14
CA THR A 74 -3.90 5.49 -21.58
C THR A 74 -2.76 6.32 -22.18
N ILE A 75 -2.26 7.32 -21.46
CA ILE A 75 -1.04 8.06 -21.83
C ILE A 75 0.19 7.14 -21.85
N ALA A 76 0.31 6.23 -20.88
CA ALA A 76 1.35 5.19 -20.86
C ALA A 76 1.29 4.21 -22.06
N LYS A 77 0.26 4.30 -22.92
CA LYS A 77 0.12 3.55 -24.18
C LYS A 77 0.26 4.47 -25.41
N GLY A 78 0.93 5.62 -25.28
CA GLY A 78 1.22 6.55 -26.37
C GLY A 78 0.02 7.36 -26.87
N ARG A 79 -1.01 7.59 -26.03
CA ARG A 79 -2.24 8.32 -26.39
C ARG A 79 -2.41 9.62 -25.59
N TYR A 80 -1.67 10.63 -26.00
CA TYR A 80 -1.55 11.94 -25.32
C TYR A 80 -2.77 12.87 -25.50
N THR A 81 -3.66 12.60 -26.44
CA THR A 81 -4.83 13.45 -26.75
C THR A 81 -5.95 13.39 -25.70
N LEU A 82 -5.91 12.45 -24.75
CA LEU A 82 -6.96 12.25 -23.76
C LEU A 82 -6.86 13.27 -22.61
N ARG A 83 -7.85 14.16 -22.48
CA ARG A 83 -7.94 15.15 -21.39
C ARG A 83 -8.97 14.77 -20.32
N VAL A 84 -8.65 15.02 -19.05
CA VAL A 84 -9.52 14.78 -17.89
C VAL A 84 -10.35 16.03 -17.56
N ARG A 85 -11.62 15.85 -17.18
CA ARG A 85 -12.50 16.97 -16.79
C ARG A 85 -12.20 17.49 -15.37
N ALA A 86 -11.46 18.58 -15.28
CA ALA A 86 -11.17 19.29 -14.03
C ALA A 86 -12.37 20.15 -13.54
N THR A 87 -13.46 19.51 -13.06
CA THR A 87 -14.68 20.23 -12.59
C THR A 87 -14.63 20.70 -11.15
N SER A 88 -13.77 20.08 -10.33
CA SER A 88 -13.68 20.35 -8.89
C SER A 88 -12.74 21.53 -8.60
N ARG A 89 -13.01 22.27 -7.52
CA ARG A 89 -12.15 23.37 -7.04
C ARG A 89 -11.15 22.95 -5.94
N ASP A 90 -11.00 21.66 -5.70
CA ASP A 90 -10.11 21.07 -4.69
C ASP A 90 -8.77 20.59 -5.28
N GLU A 91 -7.95 19.97 -4.42
CA GLU A 91 -6.63 19.42 -4.75
C GLU A 91 -6.70 18.37 -5.89
N VAL A 92 -7.85 17.71 -6.09
CA VAL A 92 -8.08 16.77 -7.20
C VAL A 92 -8.35 17.50 -8.52
N GLY A 93 -9.02 18.66 -8.46
CA GLY A 93 -9.17 19.57 -9.61
C GLY A 93 -7.87 20.26 -10.01
N GLU A 94 -6.97 20.50 -9.06
CA GLU A 94 -5.59 20.94 -9.32
C GLU A 94 -4.75 19.83 -9.96
N LEU A 95 -4.76 18.63 -9.39
CA LEU A 95 -4.09 17.46 -9.97
C LEU A 95 -4.57 17.18 -11.41
N ALA A 96 -5.87 17.31 -11.69
CA ALA A 96 -6.42 17.17 -13.03
C ALA A 96 -5.95 18.25 -14.02
N ARG A 97 -5.68 19.49 -13.57
CA ARG A 97 -5.08 20.54 -14.40
C ARG A 97 -3.61 20.25 -14.69
N ALA A 98 -2.82 19.88 -13.67
CA ALA A 98 -1.41 19.51 -13.83
C ALA A 98 -1.23 18.30 -14.76
N PHE A 99 -2.07 17.27 -14.62
CA PHE A 99 -2.10 16.12 -15.52
C PHE A 99 -2.43 16.51 -16.97
N ASN A 100 -3.39 17.41 -17.18
CA ASN A 100 -3.75 17.89 -18.51
C ASN A 100 -2.64 18.75 -19.16
N ALA A 101 -1.80 19.43 -18.39
CA ALA A 101 -0.63 20.15 -18.89
C ALA A 101 0.46 19.15 -19.34
N MET A 102 0.88 18.25 -18.45
CA MET A 102 1.84 17.17 -18.74
C MET A 102 1.43 16.32 -19.96
N ALA A 103 0.12 16.07 -20.15
CA ALA A 103 -0.42 15.38 -21.31
C ALA A 103 -0.30 16.17 -22.63
N ALA A 104 -0.30 17.51 -22.57
CA ALA A 104 0.01 18.36 -23.73
C ALA A 104 1.50 18.30 -24.05
N ASP A 105 2.34 18.52 -23.05
CA ASP A 105 3.80 18.59 -23.20
C ASP A 105 4.37 17.29 -23.79
N LEU A 106 3.93 16.14 -23.26
CA LEU A 106 4.29 14.82 -23.80
C LEU A 106 3.77 14.58 -25.23
N GLY A 107 2.60 15.12 -25.57
CA GLY A 107 2.03 15.02 -26.92
C GLY A 107 2.79 15.87 -27.94
N GLU A 108 3.29 17.03 -27.51
CA GLU A 108 4.11 17.92 -28.33
C GLU A 108 5.52 17.35 -28.56
N VAL A 109 6.16 16.79 -27.52
CA VAL A 109 7.45 16.08 -27.65
C VAL A 109 7.34 14.86 -28.58
N ASP A 110 6.26 14.08 -28.47
CA ASP A 110 6.01 12.94 -29.38
C ASP A 110 5.71 13.41 -30.82
N ARG A 111 5.04 14.56 -31.01
CA ARG A 111 4.83 15.18 -32.33
C ARG A 111 6.16 15.59 -32.96
N GLN A 112 6.98 16.37 -32.23
CA GLN A 112 8.30 16.82 -32.68
C GLN A 112 9.23 15.65 -33.02
N ARG A 113 9.20 14.58 -32.20
CA ARG A 113 9.95 13.34 -32.48
C ARG A 113 9.52 12.67 -33.79
N ARG A 114 8.21 12.61 -34.07
CA ARG A 114 7.68 12.03 -35.32
C ARG A 114 8.04 12.87 -36.53
N GLU A 115 7.94 14.19 -36.42
CA GLU A 115 8.31 15.15 -37.47
C GLU A 115 9.83 15.05 -37.78
N LEU A 116 10.68 14.98 -36.75
CA LEU A 116 12.12 14.70 -36.90
C LEU A 116 12.39 13.37 -37.63
N VAL A 117 11.76 12.26 -37.22
CA VAL A 117 11.96 10.95 -37.85
C VAL A 117 11.47 10.94 -39.31
N ALA A 118 10.37 11.62 -39.61
CA ALA A 118 9.85 11.76 -40.98
C ALA A 118 10.82 12.57 -41.87
N ASN A 119 11.29 13.72 -41.39
CA ASN A 119 12.19 14.60 -42.12
C ASN A 119 13.55 13.94 -42.37
N VAL A 120 14.14 13.29 -41.35
CA VAL A 120 15.37 12.48 -41.51
C VAL A 120 15.17 11.36 -42.52
N SER A 121 14.04 10.66 -42.47
CA SER A 121 13.73 9.59 -43.44
C SER A 121 13.58 10.10 -44.88
N HIS A 122 13.20 11.37 -45.07
CA HIS A 122 13.06 12.01 -46.37
C HIS A 122 14.41 12.49 -46.92
N GLU A 123 15.16 13.26 -46.12
CA GLU A 123 16.44 13.84 -46.55
C GLU A 123 17.57 12.81 -46.68
N LEU A 124 17.48 11.64 -46.03
CA LEU A 124 18.38 10.51 -46.29
C LEU A 124 17.97 9.71 -47.53
N ARG A 125 16.66 9.54 -47.79
CA ARG A 125 16.17 8.76 -48.93
C ARG A 125 16.59 9.37 -50.26
N THR A 126 16.45 10.68 -50.42
CA THR A 126 16.74 11.39 -51.67
C THR A 126 18.17 11.16 -52.21
N PRO A 127 19.26 11.41 -51.46
CA PRO A 127 20.62 11.13 -51.91
C PRO A 127 20.90 9.62 -52.06
N ILE A 128 20.30 8.75 -51.24
CA ILE A 128 20.44 7.29 -51.39
C ILE A 128 19.82 6.82 -52.72
N THR A 129 18.64 7.32 -53.09
CA THR A 129 18.01 7.02 -54.39
C THR A 129 18.83 7.59 -55.55
N GLY A 130 19.38 8.80 -55.43
CA GLY A 130 20.25 9.39 -56.45
C GLY A 130 21.55 8.61 -56.66
N LEU A 131 22.25 8.28 -55.57
CA LEU A 131 23.46 7.44 -55.60
C LEU A 131 23.17 6.06 -56.18
N ARG A 132 22.06 5.43 -55.76
CA ARG A 132 21.62 4.14 -56.29
C ARG A 132 21.38 4.22 -57.81
N ALA A 133 20.65 5.21 -58.31
CA ALA A 133 20.36 5.35 -59.74
C ALA A 133 21.63 5.55 -60.59
N VAL A 134 22.61 6.31 -60.08
CA VAL A 134 23.92 6.48 -60.74
C VAL A 134 24.67 5.15 -60.81
N LEU A 135 24.67 4.36 -59.72
CA LEU A 135 25.35 3.06 -59.69
C LEU A 135 24.62 1.98 -60.50
N GLU A 136 23.28 1.96 -60.50
CA GLU A 136 22.48 1.06 -61.33
C GLU A 136 22.72 1.33 -62.83
N ASN A 137 22.73 2.60 -63.27
CA ASN A 137 23.08 2.94 -64.66
C ASN A 137 24.49 2.45 -65.08
N VAL A 138 25.46 2.40 -64.15
CA VAL A 138 26.81 1.89 -64.41
C VAL A 138 26.83 0.35 -64.44
N VAL A 139 26.05 -0.33 -63.59
CA VAL A 139 25.94 -1.79 -63.56
C VAL A 139 25.19 -2.32 -64.79
N ASP A 140 24.12 -1.64 -65.22
CA ASP A 140 23.31 -2.00 -66.38
C ASP A 140 23.97 -1.60 -67.73
N GLY A 141 25.17 -0.99 -67.69
CA GLY A 141 25.92 -0.58 -68.89
C GLY A 141 25.36 0.65 -69.62
N VAL A 142 24.35 1.32 -69.05
CA VAL A 142 23.72 2.55 -69.57
C VAL A 142 24.66 3.76 -69.43
N SER A 143 25.58 3.72 -68.46
CA SER A 143 26.63 4.71 -68.26
C SER A 143 27.98 4.03 -68.09
N ALA A 144 29.04 4.62 -68.64
CA ALA A 144 30.40 4.11 -68.42
C ALA A 144 30.84 4.37 -66.96
N PRO A 145 31.69 3.50 -66.37
CA PRO A 145 32.34 3.75 -65.08
C PRO A 145 33.48 4.79 -65.23
N ASP A 146 33.16 5.95 -65.79
CA ASP A 146 34.12 7.01 -66.09
C ASP A 146 34.43 7.89 -64.85
N PRO A 147 35.57 8.60 -64.82
CA PRO A 147 35.92 9.44 -63.68
C PRO A 147 34.91 10.54 -63.35
N GLY A 148 34.12 11.02 -64.31
CA GLY A 148 32.99 11.94 -64.13
C GLY A 148 31.84 11.29 -63.35
N THR A 149 31.29 10.18 -63.87
CA THR A 149 30.20 9.44 -63.20
C THR A 149 30.59 9.00 -61.79
N MET A 150 31.83 8.53 -61.60
CA MET A 150 32.36 8.16 -60.27
C MET A 150 32.52 9.37 -59.32
N ARG A 151 32.88 10.56 -59.82
CA ARG A 151 32.88 11.81 -59.01
C ARG A 151 31.45 12.21 -58.60
N THR A 152 30.46 12.02 -59.46
CA THR A 152 29.05 12.27 -59.11
C THR A 152 28.55 11.32 -58.03
N ALA A 153 28.91 10.02 -58.10
CA ALA A 153 28.59 9.06 -57.04
C ALA A 153 29.26 9.44 -55.71
N LEU A 154 30.56 9.77 -55.73
CA LEU A 154 31.31 10.22 -54.54
C LEU A 154 30.68 11.47 -53.91
N ALA A 155 30.33 12.48 -54.72
CA ALA A 155 29.71 13.72 -54.22
C ALA A 155 28.35 13.49 -53.52
N GLN A 156 27.57 12.47 -53.92
CA GLN A 156 26.35 12.08 -53.19
C GLN A 156 26.67 11.34 -51.88
N ALA A 157 27.73 10.53 -51.85
CA ALA A 157 28.20 9.88 -50.62
C ALA A 157 28.74 10.91 -49.60
N ASP A 158 29.53 11.89 -50.03
CA ASP A 158 30.04 12.98 -49.19
C ASP A 158 28.92 13.91 -48.68
N ARG A 159 27.86 14.09 -49.47
CA ARG A 159 26.63 14.77 -49.04
C ARG A 159 25.89 13.97 -47.96
N LEU A 160 25.79 12.66 -48.11
CA LEU A 160 25.17 11.77 -47.12
C LEU A 160 25.99 11.73 -45.81
N GLY A 161 27.32 11.68 -45.90
CA GLY A 161 28.23 11.75 -44.75
C GLY A 161 28.06 13.04 -43.94
N ARG A 162 28.03 14.19 -44.62
CA ARG A 162 27.78 15.50 -43.97
C ARG A 162 26.40 15.60 -43.33
N LEU A 163 25.36 15.04 -43.96
CA LEU A 163 24.02 14.94 -43.36
C LEU A 163 24.01 14.13 -42.06
N VAL A 164 24.67 12.96 -42.06
CA VAL A 164 24.76 12.10 -40.86
C VAL A 164 25.56 12.77 -39.74
N ALA A 165 26.67 13.45 -40.05
CA ALA A 165 27.44 14.20 -39.07
C ALA A 165 26.61 15.30 -38.39
N GLN A 166 25.91 16.14 -39.17
CA GLN A 166 25.06 17.22 -38.64
C GLN A 166 23.90 16.69 -37.77
N LEU A 167 23.35 15.51 -38.08
CA LEU A 167 22.34 14.86 -37.26
C LEU A 167 22.90 14.29 -35.94
N LEU A 168 24.13 13.78 -35.95
CA LEU A 168 24.81 13.30 -34.74
C LEU A 168 25.18 14.44 -33.80
N ASP A 169 25.66 15.57 -34.34
CA ASP A 169 25.97 16.76 -33.55
C ASP A 169 24.69 17.37 -32.93
N LEU A 170 23.62 17.55 -33.71
CA LEU A 170 22.34 18.00 -33.17
C LEU A 170 21.80 17.06 -32.06
N SER A 171 21.90 15.74 -32.25
CA SER A 171 21.49 14.74 -31.25
C SER A 171 22.34 14.80 -29.96
N ARG A 172 23.62 15.17 -30.05
CA ARG A 172 24.50 15.39 -28.89
C ARG A 172 24.08 16.64 -28.11
N LEU A 173 23.79 17.74 -28.81
CA LEU A 173 23.30 18.99 -28.21
C LEU A 173 21.93 18.76 -27.52
N ASP A 174 20.95 18.21 -28.25
CA ASP A 174 19.60 17.85 -27.76
C ASP A 174 19.61 17.03 -26.46
N SER A 175 20.60 16.15 -26.31
CA SER A 175 20.69 15.23 -25.18
C SER A 175 21.20 15.86 -23.89
N GLY A 176 21.78 17.07 -23.94
CA GLY A 176 22.46 17.71 -22.82
C GLY A 176 23.72 16.96 -22.34
N VAL A 177 24.26 16.05 -23.15
CA VAL A 177 25.40 15.18 -22.79
C VAL A 177 26.76 15.85 -23.03
N ARG A 178 26.85 16.83 -23.95
CA ARG A 178 28.04 17.70 -24.03
C ARG A 178 27.97 18.72 -22.90
N LEU A 179 28.73 18.48 -21.83
CA LEU A 179 29.17 19.55 -20.93
C LEU A 179 29.90 20.60 -21.79
N ILE A 180 29.48 21.85 -21.67
CA ILE A 180 30.22 22.98 -22.23
C ILE A 180 31.45 23.17 -21.35
N GLU A 181 32.63 23.31 -21.96
CA GLU A 181 33.87 23.64 -21.27
C GLU A 181 34.25 25.10 -21.64
N PRO A 182 33.68 26.12 -20.96
CA PRO A 182 33.77 27.50 -21.39
C PRO A 182 35.11 28.15 -21.00
N GLU A 183 36.09 28.04 -21.88
CA GLU A 183 37.39 28.70 -21.76
C GLU A 183 37.30 30.21 -22.09
N VAL A 184 38.40 30.94 -21.94
CA VAL A 184 38.50 32.35 -22.39
C VAL A 184 39.07 32.35 -23.80
N VAL A 185 38.27 32.80 -24.76
CA VAL A 185 38.57 32.71 -26.19
C VAL A 185 38.74 34.11 -26.78
N GLU A 186 39.92 34.40 -27.33
CA GLU A 186 40.16 35.59 -28.14
C GLU A 186 39.44 35.46 -29.50
N LEU A 187 38.60 36.44 -29.85
CA LEU A 187 37.79 36.37 -31.07
C LEU A 187 38.59 36.58 -32.36
N ALA A 188 39.67 37.38 -32.32
CA ALA A 188 40.47 37.70 -33.51
C ALA A 188 41.08 36.44 -34.19
N PRO A 189 41.89 35.60 -33.52
CA PRO A 189 42.49 34.42 -34.16
C PRO A 189 41.44 33.40 -34.63
N LEU A 190 40.31 33.28 -33.91
CA LEU A 190 39.22 32.37 -34.27
C LEU A 190 38.48 32.82 -35.54
N VAL A 191 38.21 34.13 -35.67
CA VAL A 191 37.62 34.71 -36.89
C VAL A 191 38.61 34.62 -38.06
N GLU A 192 39.91 34.89 -37.85
CA GLU A 192 40.94 34.73 -38.89
C GLU A 192 41.11 33.27 -39.34
N GLN A 193 40.90 32.29 -38.46
CA GLN A 193 40.86 30.88 -38.86
C GLN A 193 39.61 30.57 -39.70
N ALA A 194 38.42 30.89 -39.20
CA ALA A 194 37.18 30.59 -39.90
C ALA A 194 37.10 31.28 -41.29
N LEU A 195 37.67 32.48 -41.44
CA LEU A 195 37.78 33.17 -42.73
C LEU A 195 38.78 32.49 -43.69
N ARG A 196 39.92 31.97 -43.19
CA ARG A 196 40.85 31.18 -44.01
C ARG A 196 40.22 29.88 -44.50
N GLU A 197 39.47 29.20 -43.65
CA GLU A 197 38.75 27.98 -44.01
C GLU A 197 37.62 28.26 -45.03
N ALA A 198 36.86 29.34 -44.84
CA ALA A 198 35.82 29.76 -45.78
C ALA A 198 36.38 30.19 -47.16
N ALA A 199 37.58 30.78 -47.21
CA ALA A 199 38.23 31.17 -48.47
C ALA A 199 38.58 29.97 -49.37
N LEU A 200 38.79 28.78 -48.79
CA LEU A 200 39.04 27.54 -49.55
C LEU A 200 37.77 26.98 -50.21
N ALA A 201 36.58 27.47 -49.86
CA ALA A 201 35.30 26.98 -50.41
C ALA A 201 34.89 27.68 -51.73
N ARG A 202 35.23 28.97 -51.90
CA ARG A 202 35.01 29.77 -53.12
C ARG A 202 36.05 30.88 -53.24
N GLU A 203 36.89 30.81 -54.26
CA GLU A 203 37.89 31.85 -54.57
C GLU A 203 37.27 33.15 -55.14
N ASP A 204 36.02 33.11 -55.61
CA ASP A 204 35.33 34.23 -56.26
C ASP A 204 34.53 35.13 -55.30
N VAL A 205 34.64 34.93 -53.99
CA VAL A 205 33.98 35.75 -52.95
C VAL A 205 35.03 36.40 -52.05
N ARG A 206 34.93 37.73 -51.84
CA ARG A 206 35.88 38.47 -51.02
C ARG A 206 35.47 38.41 -49.55
N LEU A 207 36.32 37.81 -48.72
CA LEU A 207 36.14 37.72 -47.27
C LEU A 207 36.88 38.86 -46.55
N VAL A 208 36.22 39.51 -45.58
CA VAL A 208 36.76 40.68 -44.84
C VAL A 208 36.45 40.59 -43.35
N ALA A 209 37.47 40.76 -42.50
CA ALA A 209 37.32 40.95 -41.05
C ALA A 209 37.27 42.44 -40.68
N LEU A 210 36.44 42.81 -39.69
CA LEU A 210 36.38 44.16 -39.10
C LEU A 210 36.30 44.09 -37.56
N GLY A 211 37.24 44.71 -36.86
CA GLY A 211 37.28 44.68 -35.39
C GLY A 211 37.86 43.37 -34.83
N GLY A 212 37.33 42.90 -33.71
CA GLY A 212 37.76 41.64 -33.04
C GLY A 212 39.03 41.73 -32.18
N GLY A 213 39.98 42.63 -32.49
CA GLY A 213 41.22 42.77 -31.74
C GLY A 213 40.99 43.13 -30.26
N GLY A 214 41.55 42.31 -29.34
CA GLY A 214 41.40 42.50 -27.90
C GLY A 214 40.01 42.18 -27.33
N LEU A 215 39.16 41.45 -28.06
CA LEU A 215 37.87 40.98 -27.55
C LEU A 215 37.95 39.51 -27.14
N GLU A 216 37.73 39.26 -25.85
CA GLU A 216 37.60 37.94 -25.24
C GLU A 216 36.13 37.59 -24.97
N VAL A 217 35.78 36.31 -25.04
CA VAL A 217 34.48 35.77 -24.60
C VAL A 217 34.67 34.45 -23.85
N ARG A 218 33.78 34.11 -22.90
CA ARG A 218 33.77 32.79 -22.28
C ARG A 218 32.92 31.79 -23.07
N ALA A 219 33.57 30.90 -23.81
CA ALA A 219 32.91 29.95 -24.70
C ALA A 219 33.71 28.64 -24.86
N ASP A 220 33.02 27.59 -25.27
CA ASP A 220 33.66 26.37 -25.81
C ASP A 220 34.22 26.71 -27.20
N PRO A 221 35.55 26.61 -27.43
CA PRO A 221 36.18 27.10 -28.65
C PRO A 221 35.79 26.30 -29.90
N ASP A 222 35.58 24.97 -29.78
CA ASP A 222 35.13 24.12 -30.89
C ASP A 222 33.71 24.50 -31.31
N LEU A 223 32.82 24.70 -30.34
CA LEU A 223 31.43 25.08 -30.60
C LEU A 223 31.35 26.49 -31.21
N LEU A 224 32.18 27.43 -30.77
CA LEU A 224 32.23 28.77 -31.35
C LEU A 224 32.86 28.78 -32.76
N ALA A 225 33.86 27.93 -33.01
CA ALA A 225 34.37 27.67 -34.37
C ALA A 225 33.26 27.08 -35.27
N GLN A 226 32.50 26.10 -34.76
CA GLN A 226 31.36 25.50 -35.48
C GLN A 226 30.26 26.53 -35.79
N VAL A 227 30.02 27.50 -34.91
CA VAL A 227 29.12 28.64 -35.19
C VAL A 227 29.63 29.48 -36.35
N LEU A 228 30.89 29.92 -36.31
CA LEU A 228 31.49 30.77 -37.35
C LEU A 228 31.54 30.06 -38.70
N ALA A 229 31.92 28.78 -38.74
CA ALA A 229 32.00 27.98 -39.96
C ALA A 229 30.63 27.80 -40.64
N ASN A 230 29.56 27.49 -39.87
CA ASN A 230 28.21 27.36 -40.41
C ASN A 230 27.66 28.70 -40.94
N LEU A 231 27.94 29.82 -40.26
CA LEU A 231 27.53 31.16 -40.71
C LEU A 231 28.29 31.59 -41.99
N LEU A 232 29.58 31.28 -42.07
CA LEU A 232 30.42 31.61 -43.23
C LEU A 232 30.12 30.74 -44.46
N ASP A 233 29.92 29.42 -44.32
CA ASP A 233 29.46 28.58 -45.45
C ASP A 233 28.15 29.14 -46.03
N ASN A 234 27.19 29.51 -45.19
CA ASN A 234 25.94 30.10 -45.64
C ASN A 234 26.15 31.44 -46.37
N ALA A 235 26.93 32.36 -45.80
CA ALA A 235 27.21 33.68 -46.37
C ALA A 235 27.98 33.60 -47.72
N VAL A 236 28.98 32.72 -47.81
CA VAL A 236 29.78 32.48 -49.03
C VAL A 236 28.96 31.75 -50.10
N ARG A 237 28.11 30.79 -49.71
CA ARG A 237 27.21 30.06 -50.62
C ARG A 237 26.15 30.95 -51.25
N HIS A 238 25.61 31.91 -50.49
CA HIS A 238 24.52 32.78 -50.96
C HIS A 238 24.96 34.13 -51.54
N SER A 239 26.26 34.47 -51.46
CA SER A 239 26.83 35.65 -52.11
C SER A 239 26.94 35.51 -53.65
N PRO A 240 26.68 36.59 -54.42
CA PRO A 240 26.95 36.61 -55.86
C PRO A 240 28.46 36.53 -56.15
N PRO A 241 28.87 36.10 -57.37
CA PRO A 241 30.27 36.16 -57.79
C PRO A 241 30.85 37.57 -57.69
N GLY A 242 32.05 37.70 -57.15
CA GLY A 242 32.70 38.98 -56.83
C GLY A 242 32.14 39.70 -55.59
N GLY A 243 31.13 39.13 -54.92
CA GLY A 243 30.51 39.69 -53.72
C GLY A 243 31.44 39.73 -52.51
N VAL A 244 31.10 40.56 -51.54
CA VAL A 244 31.86 40.74 -50.28
C VAL A 244 31.08 40.15 -49.10
N VAL A 245 31.72 39.24 -48.37
CA VAL A 245 31.27 38.72 -47.07
C VAL A 245 32.11 39.36 -45.96
N THR A 246 31.43 39.99 -45.01
CA THR A 246 32.04 40.74 -43.91
C THR A 246 31.73 40.08 -42.58
N VAL A 247 32.76 39.79 -41.79
CA VAL A 247 32.63 39.42 -40.37
C VAL A 247 33.09 40.58 -39.52
N ALA A 248 32.20 41.10 -38.67
CA ALA A 248 32.50 42.17 -37.73
C ALA A 248 32.31 41.70 -36.27
N ALA A 249 33.30 41.97 -35.42
CA ALA A 249 33.26 41.64 -33.99
C ALA A 249 33.48 42.91 -33.15
N GLY A 250 32.55 43.18 -32.22
CA GLY A 250 32.54 44.40 -31.40
C GLY A 250 32.01 44.16 -29.98
N PRO A 251 32.34 45.03 -29.01
CA PRO A 251 31.85 44.94 -27.64
C PRO A 251 30.35 45.30 -27.54
N ARG A 252 29.69 44.69 -26.56
CA ARG A 252 28.31 44.94 -26.12
C ARG A 252 28.34 45.22 -24.62
N ALA A 253 27.34 45.93 -24.09
CA ALA A 253 27.27 46.34 -22.67
C ALA A 253 27.63 45.22 -21.66
N ASP A 254 27.14 44.00 -21.90
CA ASP A 254 27.41 42.81 -21.06
C ASP A 254 28.11 41.67 -21.83
N GLY A 255 28.83 41.95 -22.92
CA GLY A 255 29.49 40.89 -23.70
C GLY A 255 30.02 41.28 -25.07
N VAL A 256 29.87 40.38 -26.05
CA VAL A 256 30.38 40.53 -27.43
C VAL A 256 29.26 40.37 -28.44
N ARG A 257 29.38 41.08 -29.57
CA ARG A 257 28.52 40.95 -30.74
C ARG A 257 29.36 40.54 -31.95
N ILE A 258 29.02 39.42 -32.56
CA ILE A 258 29.56 38.93 -33.82
C ILE A 258 28.50 39.13 -34.89
N THR A 259 28.87 39.71 -36.03
CA THR A 259 27.96 40.00 -37.14
C THR A 259 28.57 39.45 -38.43
N VAL A 260 27.85 38.56 -39.11
CA VAL A 260 28.22 38.03 -40.43
C VAL A 260 27.24 38.61 -41.45
N ALA A 261 27.75 39.33 -42.46
CA ALA A 261 26.95 40.02 -43.46
C ALA A 261 27.40 39.66 -44.88
N ASP A 262 26.44 39.32 -45.74
CA ASP A 262 26.64 39.00 -47.15
C ASP A 262 25.88 39.97 -48.09
N GLN A 263 26.16 39.84 -49.38
CA GLN A 263 25.51 40.57 -50.47
C GLN A 263 24.56 39.66 -51.27
N GLY A 264 24.03 38.60 -50.65
CA GLY A 264 23.07 37.69 -51.24
C GLY A 264 21.66 38.28 -51.36
N PRO A 265 20.66 37.49 -51.78
CA PRO A 265 19.27 37.96 -51.96
C PRO A 265 18.51 38.28 -50.67
N GLY A 266 19.14 38.10 -49.50
CA GLY A 266 18.52 38.30 -48.19
C GLY A 266 17.48 37.24 -47.80
N ILE A 267 16.89 37.42 -46.62
CA ILE A 267 15.88 36.51 -46.06
C ILE A 267 14.56 37.28 -45.84
N PRO A 268 13.44 36.88 -46.49
CA PRO A 268 12.15 37.53 -46.35
C PRO A 268 11.69 37.62 -44.89
N ALA A 269 11.18 38.77 -44.47
CA ALA A 269 10.77 39.02 -43.08
C ALA A 269 9.80 37.96 -42.52
N SER A 270 8.88 37.47 -43.35
CA SER A 270 7.94 36.39 -43.02
C SER A 270 8.57 35.01 -42.80
N ALA A 271 9.88 34.85 -43.03
CA ALA A 271 10.62 33.60 -42.89
C ALA A 271 11.84 33.70 -41.93
N ARG A 272 12.26 34.90 -41.49
CA ARG A 272 13.44 35.10 -40.62
C ARG A 272 13.38 34.32 -39.29
N ALA A 273 12.19 34.10 -38.74
CA ALA A 273 12.04 33.24 -37.57
C ALA A 273 12.21 31.75 -37.91
N ARG A 274 11.69 31.32 -39.07
CA ARG A 274 11.67 29.90 -39.49
C ARG A 274 13.01 29.38 -40.01
N VAL A 275 13.93 30.21 -40.48
CA VAL A 275 15.24 29.72 -40.99
C VAL A 275 16.14 29.12 -39.91
N PHE A 276 15.83 29.33 -38.63
CA PHE A 276 16.46 28.65 -37.50
C PHE A 276 15.72 27.38 -37.04
N GLU A 277 14.62 26.99 -37.71
CA GLU A 277 13.93 25.72 -37.49
C GLU A 277 14.64 24.58 -38.22
N ARG A 278 14.56 23.37 -37.66
CA ARG A 278 15.26 22.17 -38.16
C ARG A 278 14.72 21.78 -39.55
N PHE A 279 15.60 21.55 -40.51
CA PHE A 279 15.31 21.25 -41.92
C PHE A 279 14.63 22.38 -42.71
N SER A 280 14.64 23.61 -42.18
CA SER A 280 14.01 24.76 -42.85
C SER A 280 14.78 25.19 -44.10
N ARG A 281 14.06 25.37 -45.21
CA ARG A 281 14.60 25.75 -46.53
C ARG A 281 13.60 26.70 -47.21
N LEU A 282 14.09 27.82 -47.76
CA LEU A 282 13.23 28.93 -48.21
C LEU A 282 12.46 28.65 -49.52
N ASP A 283 13.09 27.96 -50.48
CA ASP A 283 12.54 27.66 -51.80
C ASP A 283 12.79 26.18 -52.15
N ALA A 284 11.74 25.37 -52.23
CA ALA A 284 11.88 23.96 -52.65
C ALA A 284 12.14 23.82 -54.16
N ALA A 285 11.65 24.77 -54.98
CA ALA A 285 11.59 24.66 -56.44
C ALA A 285 12.90 25.05 -57.18
N ARG A 286 13.91 25.57 -56.48
CA ARG A 286 15.21 25.99 -57.08
C ARG A 286 16.44 25.35 -56.42
N ALA A 287 16.25 24.47 -55.44
CA ALA A 287 17.30 24.07 -54.50
C ALA A 287 17.80 22.61 -54.65
N ALA A 288 17.65 22.02 -55.84
CA ALA A 288 18.15 20.68 -56.15
C ALA A 288 19.68 20.60 -56.05
N ASP A 289 20.37 21.54 -56.71
CA ASP A 289 21.83 21.56 -56.86
C ASP A 289 22.55 22.29 -55.71
N ALA A 290 21.85 23.18 -54.99
CA ALA A 290 22.43 24.06 -53.96
C ALA A 290 22.76 23.39 -52.59
N GLY A 291 22.73 22.05 -52.51
CA GLY A 291 23.52 21.25 -51.56
C GLY A 291 23.46 21.58 -50.05
N GLY A 292 22.34 22.09 -49.51
CA GLY A 292 22.19 22.45 -48.10
C GLY A 292 21.14 21.62 -47.35
N ALA A 293 21.42 21.25 -46.09
CA ALA A 293 20.59 20.35 -45.28
C ALA A 293 19.44 21.02 -44.50
N GLY A 294 19.45 22.36 -44.34
CA GLY A 294 18.55 23.07 -43.42
C GLY A 294 18.84 22.80 -41.93
N LEU A 295 20.01 22.25 -41.58
CA LEU A 295 20.42 21.97 -40.20
C LEU A 295 21.41 23.01 -39.64
N GLY A 296 22.28 23.59 -40.46
CA GLY A 296 23.38 24.46 -39.99
C GLY A 296 22.93 25.64 -39.12
N LEU A 297 21.92 26.41 -39.55
CA LEU A 297 21.41 27.55 -38.78
C LEU A 297 20.66 27.14 -37.50
N ALA A 298 20.05 25.95 -37.48
CA ALA A 298 19.45 25.40 -36.25
C ALA A 298 20.54 24.97 -35.24
N ILE A 299 21.62 24.35 -35.71
CA ILE A 299 22.81 24.02 -34.89
C ILE A 299 23.46 25.30 -34.35
N VAL A 300 23.65 26.33 -35.18
CA VAL A 300 24.16 27.64 -34.74
C VAL A 300 23.28 28.22 -33.62
N LYS A 301 21.95 28.20 -33.79
CA LYS A 301 21.02 28.70 -32.77
C LYS A 301 21.18 27.92 -31.45
N GLU A 302 21.14 26.59 -31.50
CA GLU A 302 21.26 25.72 -30.33
C GLU A 302 22.58 25.99 -29.57
N ILE A 303 23.71 26.12 -30.28
CA ILE A 303 25.01 26.44 -29.69
C ILE A 303 25.03 27.84 -29.05
N VAL A 304 24.45 28.85 -29.71
CA VAL A 304 24.41 30.21 -29.19
C VAL A 304 23.51 30.32 -27.96
N GLU A 305 22.36 29.65 -27.94
CA GLU A 305 21.46 29.59 -26.78
C GLU A 305 22.07 28.79 -25.61
N LEU A 306 22.82 27.71 -25.90
CA LEU A 306 23.62 26.97 -24.90
C LEU A 306 24.70 27.85 -24.22
N HIS A 307 25.25 28.83 -24.92
CA HIS A 307 26.18 29.82 -24.36
C HIS A 307 25.47 30.98 -23.63
N GLY A 308 24.14 30.95 -23.49
CA GLY A 308 23.35 32.05 -22.92
C GLY A 308 23.26 33.29 -23.81
N GLY A 309 23.57 33.14 -25.10
CA GLY A 309 23.48 34.20 -26.11
C GLY A 309 22.15 34.21 -26.88
N SER A 310 22.11 34.98 -27.97
CA SER A 310 20.99 34.97 -28.92
C SER A 310 21.45 35.24 -30.35
N ILE A 311 20.72 34.70 -31.34
CA ILE A 311 20.95 34.94 -32.77
C ILE A 311 19.69 35.52 -33.43
N HIS A 312 19.88 36.50 -34.33
CA HIS A 312 18.81 37.12 -35.12
C HIS A 312 19.32 37.57 -36.50
N ILE A 313 18.38 37.99 -37.37
CA ILE A 313 18.67 38.56 -38.69
C ILE A 313 18.27 40.04 -38.68
N ASP A 314 19.24 40.90 -39.00
CA ASP A 314 19.10 42.36 -39.06
C ASP A 314 18.63 42.82 -40.46
N ASP A 315 18.06 44.03 -40.55
CA ASP A 315 17.50 44.56 -41.79
C ASP A 315 18.57 45.23 -42.67
N CYS A 316 18.91 44.58 -43.79
CA CYS A 316 19.87 45.10 -44.77
C CYS A 316 19.51 44.69 -46.21
N ALA A 317 20.26 45.22 -47.18
CA ALA A 317 20.13 44.91 -48.61
C ALA A 317 20.75 43.55 -49.03
N GLY A 318 20.92 42.63 -48.07
CA GLY A 318 21.47 41.29 -48.23
C GLY A 318 21.00 40.41 -47.07
N CYS A 319 21.81 39.47 -46.58
CA CYS A 319 21.59 38.87 -45.26
C CYS A 319 22.64 39.36 -44.25
N ARG A 320 22.20 39.71 -43.04
CA ARG A 320 23.06 40.00 -41.90
C ARG A 320 22.60 39.20 -40.70
N MET A 321 23.41 38.23 -40.30
CA MET A 321 23.19 37.42 -39.09
C MET A 321 23.98 38.02 -37.93
N VAL A 322 23.31 38.22 -36.81
CA VAL A 322 23.85 38.86 -35.61
C VAL A 322 23.76 37.89 -34.44
N VAL A 323 24.93 37.57 -33.86
CA VAL A 323 25.10 36.72 -32.68
C VAL A 323 25.55 37.62 -31.53
N ASP A 324 24.77 37.68 -30.46
CA ASP A 324 25.13 38.31 -29.20
C ASP A 324 25.47 37.23 -28.16
N LEU A 325 26.65 37.29 -27.54
CA LEU A 325 27.11 36.37 -26.50
C LEU A 325 27.47 37.14 -25.21
N PRO A 326 27.17 36.59 -24.01
CA PRO A 326 27.49 37.26 -22.75
C PRO A 326 28.99 37.16 -22.41
N GLY A 327 29.58 38.26 -21.93
CA GLY A 327 30.99 38.33 -21.51
C GLY A 327 31.24 37.64 -20.16
N ARG A 328 30.18 37.26 -19.46
CA ARG A 328 30.19 36.33 -18.33
C ARG A 328 29.10 35.30 -18.54
N THR A 329 29.48 34.04 -18.74
CA THR A 329 28.56 32.91 -18.84
C THR A 329 27.93 32.60 -17.47
N SER A 330 26.92 33.41 -17.11
CA SER A 330 26.03 33.11 -15.99
C SER A 330 25.09 31.97 -16.38
N MET A 331 25.52 30.73 -16.10
CA MET A 331 24.62 29.57 -16.10
C MET A 331 23.35 29.90 -15.29
N PRO A 332 22.14 29.59 -15.79
CA PRO A 332 20.92 29.89 -15.06
C PRO A 332 20.88 29.16 -13.72
N SER A 333 21.01 29.93 -12.63
CA SER A 333 20.80 29.41 -11.28
C SER A 333 19.33 29.00 -11.12
N GLU A 334 19.06 27.94 -10.35
CA GLU A 334 17.78 27.23 -10.27
C GLU A 334 16.67 28.00 -9.50
N ARG A 335 16.57 29.32 -9.69
CA ARG A 335 15.72 30.22 -8.91
C ARG A 335 14.75 31.09 -9.72
N GLU A 336 14.94 31.25 -11.02
CA GLU A 336 14.07 32.10 -11.85
C GLU A 336 13.20 31.29 -12.82
N ARG A 337 12.05 30.86 -12.30
CA ARG A 337 10.83 30.68 -13.10
C ARG A 337 9.78 31.68 -12.61
N PRO A 338 9.04 32.39 -13.49
CA PRO A 338 8.05 33.37 -13.05
C PRO A 338 6.93 32.73 -12.23
N VAL A 339 6.78 33.14 -10.97
CA VAL A 339 5.60 32.82 -10.16
C VAL A 339 4.47 33.78 -10.53
N ALA A 340 3.30 33.24 -10.87
CA ALA A 340 2.14 34.04 -11.26
C ALA A 340 1.65 34.94 -10.10
N PRO A 341 1.19 36.17 -10.38
CA PRO A 341 0.87 37.15 -9.34
C PRO A 341 -0.36 36.76 -8.50
N VAL A 342 -0.20 36.83 -7.19
CA VAL A 342 -1.30 36.73 -6.20
C VAL A 342 -1.95 38.12 -6.05
N PRO A 343 -3.29 38.24 -6.05
CA PRO A 343 -3.96 39.54 -5.88
C PRO A 343 -3.73 40.13 -4.48
N PRO A 344 -3.72 41.47 -4.33
CA PRO A 344 -3.35 42.13 -3.09
C PRO A 344 -4.42 41.95 -2.00
N VAL A 345 -3.96 41.72 -0.76
CA VAL A 345 -4.79 41.86 0.44
C VAL A 345 -4.78 43.32 0.87
N VAL A 346 -5.96 43.88 1.13
CA VAL A 346 -6.14 45.29 1.53
C VAL A 346 -5.56 45.51 2.93
N ALA A 347 -4.78 46.58 3.09
CA ALA A 347 -4.18 46.98 4.37
C ALA A 347 -5.06 47.96 5.15
N GLY A 348 -5.01 47.87 6.48
CA GLY A 348 -5.54 48.86 7.41
C GLY A 348 -5.19 48.49 8.86
N GLY A 349 -4.65 49.39 9.69
CA GLY A 349 -4.18 50.75 9.38
C GLY A 349 -3.67 51.48 10.64
N GLY A 350 -2.80 52.49 10.45
CA GLY A 350 -2.21 53.30 11.52
C GLY A 350 -0.96 52.67 12.19
N SER A 351 -0.01 53.44 12.74
CA SER A 351 0.08 54.91 12.77
C SER A 351 1.53 55.42 12.94
N ALA A 352 1.77 56.65 12.46
CA ALA A 352 2.79 57.64 12.84
C ALA A 352 4.32 57.30 12.86
N ARG A 353 5.01 58.00 11.94
CA ARG A 353 6.39 58.60 12.01
C ARG A 353 6.63 59.45 13.29
N PRO A 354 7.85 60.02 13.58
CA PRO A 354 9.04 60.29 12.72
C PRO A 354 10.40 59.70 13.22
N VAL A 355 11.40 59.39 12.38
CA VAL A 355 12.40 60.24 11.66
C VAL A 355 13.43 60.98 12.54
N VAL A 356 14.70 60.55 12.50
CA VAL A 356 15.95 61.37 12.49
C VAL A 356 17.07 60.60 11.73
N THR A 357 17.91 61.33 10.98
CA THR A 357 19.20 60.96 10.34
C THR A 357 20.18 62.13 10.55
N PRO A 358 21.50 62.15 10.20
CA PRO A 358 22.40 61.20 9.49
C PRO A 358 23.69 60.96 10.36
N PRO A 359 24.99 61.07 9.95
CA PRO A 359 25.70 60.83 8.67
C PRO A 359 26.99 59.95 8.72
N VAL A 360 27.31 59.32 7.58
CA VAL A 360 28.58 59.32 6.79
C VAL A 360 29.98 59.26 7.45
N GLY A 361 30.83 58.34 6.94
CA GLY A 361 32.32 58.39 6.99
C GLY A 361 32.98 57.17 7.68
N GLY A 362 34.16 56.66 7.27
CA GLY A 362 34.92 56.92 6.04
C GLY A 362 36.40 56.48 6.09
N ALA A 363 36.75 55.44 5.33
CA ALA A 363 38.11 55.01 4.89
C ALA A 363 39.18 54.55 5.92
N ALA A 364 39.98 53.57 5.46
CA ALA A 364 41.35 53.21 5.88
C ALA A 364 41.62 52.77 7.36
N ALA A 365 42.77 52.17 7.72
CA ALA A 365 43.59 51.09 7.15
C ALA A 365 44.77 50.83 8.13
N LEU A 366 45.29 49.59 8.17
CA LEU A 366 46.60 49.22 8.74
C LEU A 366 46.86 49.48 10.24
N ASP A 367 46.82 48.40 11.02
CA ASP A 367 47.96 47.79 11.78
C ASP A 367 49.30 48.56 11.95
N PRO A 368 50.17 48.21 12.95
CA PRO A 368 50.06 47.10 13.92
C PRO A 368 50.51 47.38 15.39
N THR A 369 50.43 46.33 16.22
CA THR A 369 51.27 46.03 17.42
C THR A 369 51.29 46.96 18.65
N VAL A 370 51.07 46.36 19.83
CA VAL A 370 52.05 46.25 20.94
C VAL A 370 51.55 45.23 22.01
N ALA A 371 52.44 44.81 22.91
CA ALA A 371 52.32 43.88 24.06
C ALA A 371 50.97 43.85 24.84
N GLY A 372 50.68 42.83 25.68
CA GLY A 372 51.47 41.64 26.03
C GLY A 372 51.60 41.40 27.54
N THR A 373 51.13 40.24 27.99
CA THR A 373 51.38 39.56 29.30
C THR A 373 50.89 40.17 30.62
N ALA A 374 50.37 39.26 31.49
CA ALA A 374 50.08 39.37 32.93
C ALA A 374 48.96 40.36 33.36
N GLY A 375 48.15 40.03 34.39
CA GLY A 375 48.06 38.77 35.14
C GLY A 375 47.15 38.87 36.39
N ALA A 376 47.05 37.75 37.12
CA ALA A 376 46.44 37.57 38.45
C ALA A 376 44.90 37.72 38.62
N GLU A 377 44.30 36.62 39.11
CA GLU A 377 43.31 36.54 40.22
C GLU A 377 41.92 37.22 40.09
N GLY A 378 40.97 36.84 40.97
CA GLY A 378 39.87 37.76 41.34
C GLY A 378 38.39 37.36 41.23
N GLU A 379 38.03 36.08 41.24
CA GLU A 379 36.71 35.58 41.71
C GLU A 379 35.40 36.07 41.00
N ALA A 380 34.25 35.48 41.39
CA ALA A 380 32.92 35.82 40.89
C ALA A 380 32.14 36.68 41.93
N PRO A 381 30.95 37.22 41.59
CA PRO A 381 29.74 36.42 41.82
C PRO A 381 28.53 36.69 40.89
N THR A 382 27.61 35.71 40.83
CA THR A 382 26.13 35.81 40.69
C THR A 382 25.52 36.98 39.86
N THR A 383 24.66 36.76 38.87
CA THR A 383 23.33 36.10 38.99
C THR A 383 22.73 35.77 37.61
N GLY A 384 21.70 34.91 37.57
CA GLY A 384 20.67 34.93 36.52
C GLY A 384 19.32 35.38 37.12
N PRO A 385 18.16 34.98 36.59
CA PRO A 385 17.86 34.53 35.22
C PRO A 385 16.62 35.25 34.63
N LEU A 386 16.34 35.11 33.33
CA LEU A 386 14.95 35.02 32.78
C LEU A 386 14.94 34.67 31.28
N ARG A 387 13.91 33.92 30.86
CA ARG A 387 13.53 33.58 29.47
C ARG A 387 12.38 34.52 29.02
N PRO A 388 12.03 34.68 27.72
CA PRO A 388 11.98 33.59 26.72
C PRO A 388 12.30 33.90 25.23
N GLY A 389 12.69 32.84 24.51
CA GLY A 389 12.09 32.48 23.20
C GLY A 389 12.56 33.17 21.91
N ALA A 390 13.39 32.48 21.14
CA ALA A 390 13.43 32.56 19.66
C ALA A 390 14.03 31.26 19.07
N LEU A 391 13.72 30.97 17.80
CA LEU A 391 14.42 29.97 16.97
C LEU A 391 15.68 30.61 16.36
N PRO A 392 16.65 29.82 15.87
CA PRO A 392 16.59 29.50 14.44
C PRO A 392 16.94 28.04 14.10
N ALA A 393 16.47 27.58 12.94
CA ALA A 393 16.96 26.37 12.30
C ALA A 393 18.00 26.71 11.23
N GLU A 394 19.12 25.99 11.29
CA GLU A 394 19.80 25.33 10.17
C GLU A 394 20.03 26.08 8.85
N ALA A 395 21.28 26.50 8.64
CA ALA A 395 22.17 26.07 7.55
C ALA A 395 23.58 26.67 7.79
N PRO A 396 24.66 26.30 7.06
CA PRO A 396 24.90 25.14 6.19
C PRO A 396 26.25 24.43 6.49
N SER A 397 26.72 23.66 5.50
CA SER A 397 28.11 23.60 5.02
C SER A 397 29.00 22.43 5.45
N ALA A 398 30.04 22.22 4.63
CA ALA A 398 30.91 21.05 4.63
C ALA A 398 32.37 21.43 4.93
N GLY A 399 33.12 20.44 5.40
CA GLY A 399 34.53 20.54 5.76
C GLY A 399 34.83 19.65 6.97
N ALA A 400 36.04 19.18 7.19
CA ALA A 400 37.21 19.08 6.31
C ALA A 400 38.15 18.00 6.90
N LEU A 401 39.18 17.61 6.16
CA LEU A 401 40.19 16.66 6.63
C LEU A 401 40.84 17.10 7.94
N THR A 402 40.82 16.25 8.97
CA THR A 402 41.83 16.23 10.04
C THR A 402 42.29 14.79 10.28
N ALA A 403 43.61 14.59 10.26
CA ALA A 403 44.21 13.28 10.47
C ALA A 403 44.55 13.09 11.96
N ALA A 404 44.28 11.90 12.49
CA ALA A 404 44.70 11.49 13.81
C ALA A 404 45.11 10.00 13.80
N ALA A 405 46.41 9.74 13.80
CA ALA A 405 46.95 8.42 14.12
C ALA A 405 47.04 8.25 15.65
N PRO A 406 46.90 7.01 16.13
CA PRO A 406 47.90 6.50 17.06
C PRO A 406 48.53 5.20 16.55
N SER A 407 49.76 4.92 17.00
CA SER A 407 50.60 3.80 16.59
C SER A 407 50.88 2.82 17.73
N VAL A 408 51.61 1.74 17.41
CA VAL A 408 52.17 0.69 18.30
C VAL A 408 51.18 -0.43 18.72
N GLY A 409 51.55 -1.69 18.43
CA GLY A 409 50.76 -2.86 18.84
C GLY A 409 51.09 -4.23 18.20
N THR A 410 52.32 -4.52 17.80
CA THR A 410 52.72 -5.84 17.23
C THR A 410 53.15 -6.83 18.32
N PRO A 411 52.97 -8.16 18.14
CA PRO A 411 54.05 -8.93 17.50
C PRO A 411 53.61 -10.05 16.51
N ALA A 412 54.63 -10.57 15.84
CA ALA A 412 54.73 -11.65 14.84
C ALA A 412 54.01 -12.99 15.20
N THR A 413 53.88 -14.01 14.33
CA THR A 413 54.85 -14.48 13.30
C THR A 413 54.23 -15.42 12.24
N ALA A 414 55.01 -15.66 11.17
CA ALA A 414 55.03 -16.83 10.27
C ALA A 414 54.20 -16.80 8.96
N ALA A 415 54.93 -17.05 7.87
CA ALA A 415 54.46 -17.53 6.57
C ALA A 415 55.24 -18.83 6.23
N PRO A 416 54.95 -19.52 5.11
CA PRO A 416 55.71 -19.21 3.89
C PRO A 416 54.87 -19.22 2.60
N SER A 417 55.55 -18.98 1.47
CA SER A 417 55.02 -18.73 0.13
C SER A 417 55.03 -19.96 -0.80
N VAL A 418 54.37 -19.84 -1.96
CA VAL A 418 54.89 -20.08 -3.34
C VAL A 418 53.72 -20.37 -4.32
N GLY A 419 53.79 -19.85 -5.56
CA GLY A 419 53.14 -20.50 -6.71
C GLY A 419 52.32 -19.64 -7.69
N THR A 420 52.99 -19.12 -8.73
CA THR A 420 52.38 -18.80 -10.05
C THR A 420 53.23 -19.53 -11.11
N PRO A 421 52.68 -19.98 -12.26
CA PRO A 421 52.72 -19.12 -13.45
C PRO A 421 51.65 -19.36 -14.55
N ALA A 422 51.63 -18.41 -15.51
CA ALA A 422 51.42 -18.56 -16.97
C ALA A 422 50.20 -19.32 -17.57
N THR A 423 49.30 -18.53 -18.18
CA THR A 423 49.06 -18.43 -19.64
C THR A 423 49.22 -19.67 -20.55
N ALA A 424 48.13 -20.07 -21.22
CA ALA A 424 48.15 -20.66 -22.57
C ALA A 424 46.80 -20.51 -23.30
N ALA A 425 46.85 -20.33 -24.63
CA ALA A 425 45.78 -20.60 -25.61
C ALA A 425 46.40 -21.55 -26.69
N PRO A 426 45.64 -22.16 -27.63
CA PRO A 426 45.19 -21.41 -28.82
C PRO A 426 43.94 -21.94 -29.60
N SER A 427 43.48 -21.09 -30.53
CA SER A 427 42.94 -21.34 -31.90
C SER A 427 42.09 -22.58 -32.30
N VAL A 428 40.92 -22.27 -32.89
CA VAL A 428 40.43 -22.69 -34.24
C VAL A 428 40.05 -24.15 -34.51
N ASP A 429 38.81 -24.38 -35.00
CA ASP A 429 38.55 -25.10 -36.26
C ASP A 429 37.15 -24.87 -36.87
N THR A 430 36.99 -25.03 -38.19
CA THR A 430 35.71 -24.97 -38.96
C THR A 430 35.86 -25.73 -40.29
N PRO A 431 34.85 -26.47 -40.81
CA PRO A 431 34.27 -26.10 -42.12
C PRO A 431 32.82 -26.57 -42.42
N ALA A 432 32.34 -26.27 -43.65
CA ALA A 432 31.33 -26.97 -44.48
C ALA A 432 29.85 -27.01 -43.99
N THR A 433 28.88 -26.27 -44.57
CA THR A 433 28.25 -26.26 -45.94
C THR A 433 27.11 -27.26 -46.18
N GLY A 434 25.96 -26.76 -46.67
CA GLY A 434 24.87 -27.57 -47.23
C GLY A 434 23.62 -26.75 -47.61
N THR A 435 23.30 -26.65 -48.91
CA THR A 435 22.03 -26.12 -49.47
C THR A 435 21.34 -27.24 -50.27
N PRO A 436 20.02 -27.15 -50.60
CA PRO A 436 19.66 -26.55 -51.90
C PRO A 436 18.22 -25.92 -52.03
N SER A 437 18.08 -24.98 -52.99
CA SER A 437 17.01 -24.78 -54.03
C SER A 437 15.51 -25.12 -53.80
N VAL A 438 14.47 -24.56 -54.49
CA VAL A 438 14.24 -23.42 -55.43
C VAL A 438 12.71 -23.29 -55.69
N GLY A 439 12.21 -22.10 -56.08
CA GLY A 439 10.94 -21.94 -56.82
C GLY A 439 9.70 -21.49 -56.00
N THR A 440 8.66 -20.85 -56.54
CA THR A 440 8.40 -20.30 -57.91
C THR A 440 7.42 -19.10 -57.81
N SER A 441 7.22 -18.33 -58.88
CA SER A 441 6.58 -17.00 -58.92
C SER A 441 5.14 -16.93 -59.51
N ALA A 442 4.54 -15.73 -59.36
CA ALA A 442 3.57 -15.06 -60.27
C ALA A 442 2.03 -15.18 -60.05
N GLY A 443 1.32 -14.12 -60.46
CA GLY A 443 -0.16 -13.99 -60.57
C GLY A 443 -0.84 -13.12 -59.48
N GLY A 444 -1.83 -12.24 -59.76
CA GLY A 444 -2.31 -11.72 -61.05
C GLY A 444 -3.80 -11.30 -61.15
N THR A 445 -4.10 -10.00 -61.00
CA THR A 445 -5.18 -9.23 -61.71
C THR A 445 -6.68 -9.32 -61.30
N SER A 446 -7.39 -8.16 -61.40
CA SER A 446 -8.88 -7.88 -61.59
C SER A 446 -9.93 -8.39 -60.56
N LEU A 447 -10.80 -7.57 -59.92
CA LEU A 447 -11.94 -6.72 -60.39
C LEU A 447 -13.02 -7.48 -61.21
N PRO A 448 -14.36 -7.24 -61.06
CA PRO A 448 -15.11 -5.97 -60.83
C PRO A 448 -15.92 -5.93 -59.50
N VAL A 449 -16.63 -4.88 -59.02
CA VAL A 449 -17.27 -3.62 -59.53
C VAL A 449 -18.73 -3.73 -60.01
N GLU A 450 -19.66 -3.28 -59.14
CA GLU A 450 -20.93 -2.52 -59.37
C GLU A 450 -21.71 -2.50 -58.03
N GLY A 451 -22.54 -1.53 -57.61
CA GLY A 451 -22.86 -0.14 -57.99
C GLY A 451 -23.77 0.39 -56.83
N ALA A 452 -23.81 1.63 -56.35
CA ALA A 452 -24.19 2.93 -56.95
C ALA A 452 -24.85 3.77 -55.79
N VAL A 453 -25.00 5.09 -55.91
CA VAL A 453 -25.47 6.00 -54.81
C VAL A 453 -26.33 7.17 -55.36
N PRO A 454 -27.48 7.50 -54.74
CA PRO A 454 -27.73 8.85 -54.15
C PRO A 454 -28.47 8.76 -52.78
N GLN A 455 -28.27 9.61 -51.76
CA GLN A 455 -28.56 11.06 -51.61
C GLN A 455 -30.01 11.50 -51.83
N SER A 456 -30.74 11.88 -50.75
CA SER A 456 -31.45 13.18 -50.60
C SER A 456 -32.30 13.28 -49.31
N LEU A 457 -32.25 14.44 -48.63
CA LEU A 457 -33.30 14.99 -47.74
C LEU A 457 -34.17 15.98 -48.57
N PRO A 458 -35.43 16.31 -48.21
CA PRO A 458 -35.66 17.47 -47.30
C PRO A 458 -37.02 17.52 -46.52
N ALA A 459 -37.14 18.52 -45.63
CA ALA A 459 -38.36 19.31 -45.29
C ALA A 459 -39.59 18.59 -44.64
N GLU A 460 -40.54 19.24 -43.95
CA GLU A 460 -40.69 20.65 -43.50
C GLU A 460 -41.60 20.77 -42.24
N ALA A 461 -41.75 21.97 -41.69
CA ALA A 461 -42.78 22.38 -40.72
C ALA A 461 -43.41 23.72 -41.19
N PRO A 462 -44.60 24.15 -40.71
CA PRO A 462 -44.58 25.19 -39.64
C PRO A 462 -45.86 25.31 -38.74
N ALA A 463 -45.73 26.14 -37.68
CA ALA A 463 -46.73 26.98 -36.97
C ALA A 463 -48.06 26.36 -36.44
N GLY A 464 -48.67 26.83 -35.33
CA GLY A 464 -48.34 27.87 -34.32
C GLY A 464 -49.07 27.53 -32.98
N ASP A 465 -49.11 28.36 -31.92
CA ASP A 465 -48.62 29.73 -31.70
C ASP A 465 -48.53 30.07 -30.18
N ALA A 466 -48.02 31.27 -29.85
CA ALA A 466 -48.27 32.05 -28.61
C ALA A 466 -47.82 31.55 -27.20
N VAL A 467 -46.51 31.66 -26.96
CA VAL A 467 -45.80 32.15 -25.73
C VAL A 467 -46.42 33.50 -25.21
N PRO A 468 -46.34 34.00 -23.93
CA PRO A 468 -45.28 33.84 -22.88
C PRO A 468 -45.68 33.86 -21.34
N VAL A 469 -44.68 33.89 -20.42
CA VAL A 469 -44.62 34.34 -18.97
C VAL A 469 -45.62 33.75 -17.94
N GLY A 470 -45.30 33.42 -16.66
CA GLY A 470 -44.02 33.35 -15.92
C GLY A 470 -44.05 33.96 -14.49
N ALA A 471 -43.62 33.19 -13.46
CA ALA A 471 -43.37 33.62 -12.05
C ALA A 471 -44.59 34.14 -11.21
N SER A 472 -44.58 34.30 -9.87
CA SER A 472 -43.96 33.54 -8.76
C SER A 472 -44.54 33.93 -7.38
N ALA A 473 -44.76 32.95 -6.48
CA ALA A 473 -44.76 32.97 -4.99
C ALA A 473 -45.32 34.19 -4.17
N ALA A 474 -46.39 33.92 -3.40
CA ALA A 474 -46.73 34.43 -2.03
C ALA A 474 -47.89 33.53 -1.51
N GLU A 475 -47.91 32.89 -0.33
CA GLU A 475 -47.77 33.30 1.10
C GLU A 475 -49.08 33.67 1.85
N VAL A 476 -49.48 32.74 2.74
CA VAL A 476 -50.09 32.89 4.08
C VAL A 476 -51.39 33.70 4.29
N SER A 477 -52.48 32.98 4.59
CA SER A 477 -53.70 33.40 5.33
C SER A 477 -54.61 32.18 5.58
N THR A 478 -55.35 31.99 6.69
CA THR A 478 -55.43 32.66 8.01
C THR A 478 -55.93 31.65 9.08
N ALA A 479 -56.21 32.08 10.33
CA ALA A 479 -56.74 31.20 11.40
C ALA A 479 -58.27 31.02 11.38
N GLY A 480 -58.78 29.90 11.94
CA GLY A 480 -60.21 29.55 11.97
C GLY A 480 -60.94 29.89 13.28
N VAL A 481 -62.19 29.39 13.46
CA VAL A 481 -62.92 29.34 14.75
C VAL A 481 -64.10 28.33 14.74
N SER A 482 -64.44 27.85 15.94
CA SER A 482 -65.59 27.06 16.40
C SER A 482 -66.87 26.94 15.56
N THR A 483 -67.50 25.75 15.60
CA THR A 483 -68.93 25.58 15.97
C THR A 483 -69.11 24.28 16.76
N ALA A 484 -70.20 24.16 17.55
CA ALA A 484 -70.45 23.03 18.45
C ALA A 484 -71.89 22.49 18.31
N GLY A 485 -72.13 21.22 18.65
CA GLY A 485 -73.46 20.60 18.61
C GLY A 485 -73.53 19.22 19.28
N VAL A 486 -74.39 19.08 20.28
CA VAL A 486 -74.72 17.89 21.11
C VAL A 486 -76.26 17.91 21.21
N PRO A 487 -77.01 16.79 21.05
CA PRO A 487 -77.30 15.90 22.18
C PRO A 487 -77.59 14.41 21.84
N ALA A 488 -78.05 13.69 22.87
CA ALA A 488 -78.20 12.23 22.97
C ALA A 488 -79.61 11.69 22.67
N ALA A 489 -79.70 10.35 22.58
CA ALA A 489 -80.84 9.49 22.95
C ALA A 489 -80.25 8.10 23.29
N GLU A 490 -80.26 7.61 24.53
CA GLU A 490 -81.36 7.01 25.33
C GLU A 490 -81.60 5.50 25.10
N GLY A 491 -81.80 4.74 26.19
CA GLY A 491 -81.79 3.27 26.19
C GLY A 491 -81.73 2.62 27.58
N TRP A 492 -82.73 2.89 28.43
CA TRP A 492 -83.05 2.19 29.70
C TRP A 492 -83.60 0.76 29.40
N ALA A 493 -83.85 -0.20 30.31
CA ALA A 493 -83.50 -0.58 31.71
C ALA A 493 -84.24 -1.92 32.01
N ALA A 494 -84.03 -2.75 33.04
CA ALA A 494 -82.96 -3.05 34.02
C ALA A 494 -83.33 -4.41 34.71
N GLY A 495 -82.45 -5.03 35.52
CA GLY A 495 -82.78 -6.30 36.21
C GLY A 495 -81.76 -6.75 37.28
N ALA A 496 -82.22 -6.94 38.52
CA ALA A 496 -81.37 -7.15 39.71
C ALA A 496 -81.08 -8.64 40.04
N GLY A 497 -80.10 -8.87 40.94
CA GLY A 497 -79.89 -10.15 41.64
C GLY A 497 -78.41 -10.56 41.69
N GLY A 498 -77.84 -10.76 42.89
CA GLY A 498 -76.43 -11.15 43.02
C GLY A 498 -76.08 -11.84 44.35
N SER A 499 -74.90 -12.46 44.41
CA SER A 499 -74.22 -12.93 45.63
C SER A 499 -72.81 -13.48 45.32
N GLY A 500 -71.97 -13.73 46.33
CA GLY A 500 -71.14 -14.95 46.28
C GLY A 500 -69.62 -14.87 45.96
N VAL A 501 -68.92 -13.79 46.27
CA VAL A 501 -67.48 -13.74 46.65
C VAL A 501 -66.54 -14.90 46.21
N ARG A 502 -65.72 -14.67 45.17
CA ARG A 502 -64.24 -14.82 45.25
C ARG A 502 -63.50 -14.24 44.03
N GLN A 503 -62.32 -13.67 44.26
CA GLN A 503 -61.47 -13.12 43.21
C GLN A 503 -60.70 -14.24 42.47
N ALA A 504 -60.64 -14.15 41.14
CA ALA A 504 -59.64 -14.80 40.31
C ALA A 504 -58.93 -13.70 39.50
N GLY A 505 -57.60 -13.75 39.42
CA GLY A 505 -56.81 -12.77 38.67
C GLY A 505 -56.98 -12.92 37.15
N PRO A 506 -56.81 -11.85 36.36
CA PRO A 506 -56.90 -11.94 34.90
C PRO A 506 -55.78 -12.82 34.33
N PRO A 507 -56.02 -13.53 33.21
CA PRO A 507 -54.99 -14.34 32.56
C PRO A 507 -53.85 -13.48 32.01
N PHE A 508 -52.61 -13.96 32.13
CA PHE A 508 -51.45 -13.29 31.55
C PHE A 508 -51.60 -13.18 30.02
N PRO A 509 -51.26 -12.02 29.41
CA PRO A 509 -51.23 -11.90 27.96
C PRO A 509 -50.13 -12.78 27.35
N ALA A 510 -50.45 -13.49 26.28
CA ALA A 510 -49.47 -14.27 25.54
C ALA A 510 -48.47 -13.34 24.81
N ASP A 511 -47.21 -13.34 25.25
CA ASP A 511 -46.16 -12.42 24.80
C ASP A 511 -45.99 -12.38 23.26
N PRO A 512 -46.39 -11.28 22.58
CA PRO A 512 -46.18 -11.12 21.15
C PRO A 512 -44.71 -10.79 20.80
N GLY A 513 -44.01 -10.12 21.73
CA GLY A 513 -42.62 -9.73 21.60
C GLY A 513 -41.69 -10.93 21.48
N GLY A 514 -41.96 -12.00 22.23
CA GLY A 514 -41.25 -13.28 22.14
C GLY A 514 -41.40 -14.01 20.79
N ARG A 515 -42.37 -13.64 19.94
CA ARG A 515 -42.47 -14.13 18.54
C ARG A 515 -41.81 -13.16 17.56
N LEU A 516 -42.18 -11.87 17.66
CA LEU A 516 -41.64 -10.83 16.79
C LEU A 516 -40.12 -10.70 16.92
N GLY A 517 -39.60 -10.72 18.16
CA GLY A 517 -38.17 -10.68 18.47
C GLY A 517 -37.39 -11.87 17.94
N ARG A 518 -37.99 -13.06 17.84
CA ARG A 518 -37.36 -14.23 17.18
C ARG A 518 -37.32 -14.11 15.67
N MET A 519 -38.37 -13.55 15.06
CA MET A 519 -38.37 -13.23 13.62
C MET A 519 -37.35 -12.14 13.30
N VAL A 520 -37.29 -11.07 14.10
CA VAL A 520 -36.33 -9.97 13.94
C VAL A 520 -34.88 -10.43 14.20
N ALA A 521 -34.62 -11.25 15.21
CA ALA A 521 -33.29 -11.83 15.44
C ALA A 521 -32.88 -12.80 14.31
N GLY A 522 -33.80 -13.64 13.83
CA GLY A 522 -33.56 -14.52 12.67
C GLY A 522 -33.25 -13.73 11.39
N ALA A 523 -34.00 -12.67 11.12
CA ALA A 523 -33.77 -11.76 10.00
C ALA A 523 -32.45 -10.99 10.14
N ALA A 524 -32.12 -10.48 11.34
CA ALA A 524 -30.86 -9.78 11.59
C ALA A 524 -29.63 -10.70 11.41
N ILE A 525 -29.70 -11.93 11.90
CA ILE A 525 -28.65 -12.95 11.70
C ILE A 525 -28.56 -13.35 10.21
N GLY A 526 -29.69 -13.54 9.54
CA GLY A 526 -29.75 -13.83 8.10
C GLY A 526 -29.17 -12.71 7.23
N LEU A 527 -29.48 -11.46 7.55
CA LEU A 527 -28.91 -10.28 6.88
C LEU A 527 -27.42 -10.11 7.19
N LEU A 528 -26.97 -10.35 8.42
CA LEU A 528 -25.54 -10.26 8.79
C LEU A 528 -24.71 -11.33 8.06
N LEU A 529 -25.18 -12.58 8.04
CA LEU A 529 -24.54 -13.67 7.31
C LEU A 529 -24.64 -13.47 5.79
N GLY A 530 -25.77 -12.95 5.31
CA GLY A 530 -25.98 -12.58 3.91
C GLY A 530 -25.07 -11.46 3.42
N PHE A 531 -24.81 -10.47 4.28
CA PHE A 531 -23.88 -9.38 4.02
C PHE A 531 -22.42 -9.86 4.06
N LEU A 532 -22.03 -10.66 5.05
CA LEU A 532 -20.66 -11.21 5.14
C LEU A 532 -20.34 -12.17 3.99
N GLY A 533 -21.24 -13.11 3.69
CA GLY A 533 -21.12 -13.99 2.52
C GLY A 533 -21.22 -13.21 1.20
N GLY A 534 -22.13 -12.24 1.13
CA GLY A 534 -22.31 -11.36 -0.02
C GLY A 534 -21.09 -10.47 -0.31
N ILE A 535 -20.34 -10.03 0.70
CA ILE A 535 -19.06 -9.34 0.52
C ILE A 535 -18.05 -10.28 -0.14
N PHE A 536 -17.96 -11.54 0.31
CA PHE A 536 -17.04 -12.52 -0.28
C PHE A 536 -17.37 -12.81 -1.75
N VAL A 537 -18.67 -12.97 -2.06
CA VAL A 537 -19.15 -13.12 -3.45
C VAL A 537 -18.95 -11.83 -4.26
N ALA A 538 -19.13 -10.64 -3.68
CA ALA A 538 -18.93 -9.37 -4.38
C ALA A 538 -17.47 -9.09 -4.70
N VAL A 539 -16.53 -9.43 -3.80
CA VAL A 539 -15.08 -9.37 -4.08
C VAL A 539 -14.73 -10.34 -5.22
N PHE A 540 -15.25 -11.58 -5.18
CA PHE A 540 -15.08 -12.55 -6.26
C PHE A 540 -15.64 -12.04 -7.61
N VAL A 541 -16.83 -11.45 -7.63
CA VAL A 541 -17.46 -10.93 -8.86
C VAL A 541 -16.78 -9.63 -9.35
N SER A 542 -16.27 -8.77 -8.46
CA SER A 542 -15.43 -7.61 -8.85
C SER A 542 -14.16 -8.08 -9.57
N VAL A 543 -13.49 -9.11 -9.06
CA VAL A 543 -12.29 -9.70 -9.67
C VAL A 543 -12.57 -10.40 -11.01
N MET A 544 -13.74 -11.03 -11.19
CA MET A 544 -14.05 -11.83 -12.39
C MET A 544 -14.83 -11.07 -13.49
N VAL A 545 -15.68 -10.11 -13.12
CA VAL A 545 -16.66 -9.45 -14.02
C VAL A 545 -16.64 -7.92 -13.86
N GLY A 546 -15.92 -7.38 -12.87
CA GLY A 546 -15.80 -5.95 -12.61
C GLY A 546 -16.87 -5.39 -11.64
N ASP A 547 -16.56 -4.21 -11.11
CA ASP A 547 -17.29 -3.56 -9.99
C ASP A 547 -18.81 -3.42 -10.15
N GLY A 548 -19.32 -3.39 -11.39
CA GLY A 548 -20.75 -3.26 -11.66
C GLY A 548 -21.56 -4.49 -11.21
N ALA A 549 -21.07 -5.69 -11.51
CA ALA A 549 -21.74 -6.93 -11.14
C ALA A 549 -21.56 -7.28 -9.65
N ALA A 550 -20.45 -6.84 -9.04
CA ALA A 550 -20.14 -7.05 -7.63
C ALA A 550 -21.23 -6.52 -6.69
N LEU A 551 -21.76 -5.33 -6.97
CA LEU A 551 -22.82 -4.71 -6.16
C LEU A 551 -24.14 -5.49 -6.27
N LEU A 552 -24.47 -6.00 -7.46
CA LEU A 552 -25.67 -6.81 -7.67
C LEU A 552 -25.57 -8.14 -6.91
N ALA A 553 -24.42 -8.80 -6.96
CA ALA A 553 -24.17 -10.04 -6.25
C ALA A 553 -24.20 -9.89 -4.72
N LEU A 554 -23.68 -8.77 -4.19
CA LEU A 554 -23.81 -8.41 -2.77
C LEU A 554 -25.29 -8.31 -2.35
N VAL A 555 -26.08 -7.53 -3.10
CA VAL A 555 -27.49 -7.25 -2.80
C VAL A 555 -28.32 -8.54 -2.89
N LEU A 556 -28.17 -9.33 -3.94
CA LEU A 556 -28.88 -10.60 -4.12
C LEU A 556 -28.54 -11.60 -3.01
N SER A 557 -27.26 -11.75 -2.64
CA SER A 557 -26.82 -12.64 -1.56
C SER A 557 -27.38 -12.21 -0.19
N THR A 558 -27.37 -10.90 0.07
CA THR A 558 -27.88 -10.31 1.33
C THR A 558 -29.40 -10.48 1.43
N ALA A 559 -30.14 -10.23 0.34
CA ALA A 559 -31.59 -10.39 0.29
C ALA A 559 -32.02 -11.85 0.45
N LEU A 560 -31.36 -12.78 -0.25
CA LEU A 560 -31.67 -14.21 -0.21
C LEU A 560 -31.47 -14.80 1.20
N LEU A 561 -30.34 -14.52 1.85
CA LEU A 561 -30.05 -15.02 3.19
C LEU A 561 -30.82 -14.28 4.28
N GLY A 562 -31.18 -13.01 4.08
CA GLY A 562 -32.15 -12.28 4.90
C GLY A 562 -33.54 -12.93 4.89
N ALA A 563 -34.04 -13.29 3.70
CA ALA A 563 -35.33 -13.99 3.53
C ALA A 563 -35.32 -15.39 4.17
N ILE A 564 -34.22 -16.14 4.03
CA ILE A 564 -34.02 -17.44 4.70
C ILE A 564 -34.00 -17.26 6.23
N GLY A 565 -33.33 -16.23 6.76
CA GLY A 565 -33.32 -15.91 8.19
C GLY A 565 -34.70 -15.57 8.75
N LEU A 566 -35.49 -14.80 8.00
CA LEU A 566 -36.90 -14.49 8.32
C LEU A 566 -37.76 -15.77 8.38
N ALA A 567 -37.62 -16.65 7.37
CA ALA A 567 -38.37 -17.91 7.28
C ALA A 567 -37.99 -18.89 8.41
N LEU A 568 -36.72 -18.98 8.79
CA LEU A 568 -36.27 -19.79 9.92
C LEU A 568 -36.77 -19.23 11.27
N GLY A 569 -36.76 -17.90 11.44
CA GLY A 569 -37.35 -17.23 12.59
C GLY A 569 -38.85 -17.53 12.76
N ALA A 570 -39.60 -17.57 11.65
CA ALA A 570 -41.00 -17.96 11.63
C ALA A 570 -41.23 -19.47 11.88
N GLY A 571 -40.39 -20.34 11.33
CA GLY A 571 -40.54 -21.80 11.40
C GLY A 571 -40.33 -22.42 12.78
N SER A 572 -39.60 -21.74 13.68
CA SER A 572 -39.21 -22.26 15.01
C SER A 572 -40.37 -22.55 16.00
N GLY A 573 -41.62 -22.28 15.61
CA GLY A 573 -42.80 -22.39 16.48
C GLY A 573 -43.44 -23.77 16.65
N ARG A 574 -42.94 -24.84 16.00
CA ARG A 574 -43.56 -26.19 16.03
C ARG A 574 -42.76 -27.28 16.79
N GLY A 575 -41.69 -26.91 17.50
CA GLY A 575 -40.80 -27.84 18.21
C GLY A 575 -40.92 -27.88 19.74
N ALA A 576 -41.89 -27.18 20.34
CA ALA A 576 -42.05 -27.14 21.80
C ALA A 576 -42.84 -28.36 22.30
N GLN A 577 -42.28 -29.05 23.30
CA GLN A 577 -42.92 -30.19 23.96
C GLN A 577 -44.18 -29.71 24.72
N GLY A 578 -45.26 -30.50 24.66
CA GLY A 578 -46.45 -30.26 25.48
C GLY A 578 -46.13 -30.39 26.99
N PRO A 579 -46.90 -29.73 27.87
CA PRO A 579 -46.71 -29.85 29.31
C PRO A 579 -46.88 -31.31 29.76
N ARG A 580 -46.05 -31.76 30.71
CA ARG A 580 -46.18 -33.09 31.32
C ARG A 580 -47.54 -33.19 32.02
N PRO A 581 -48.31 -34.28 31.85
CA PRO A 581 -49.52 -34.48 32.64
C PRO A 581 -49.17 -34.68 34.11
N TYR A 582 -50.01 -34.13 35.00
CA TYR A 582 -50.00 -34.48 36.42
C TYR A 582 -50.49 -35.94 36.61
N PRO A 583 -50.07 -36.64 37.68
CA PRO A 583 -50.70 -37.90 38.06
C PRO A 583 -52.19 -37.66 38.40
N ALA A 584 -53.05 -38.59 37.98
CA ALA A 584 -54.50 -38.43 38.05
C ALA A 584 -55.07 -38.60 39.48
N PRO A 585 -56.22 -37.97 39.79
CA PRO A 585 -57.02 -38.33 40.97
C PRO A 585 -57.60 -39.75 40.85
N TYR A 586 -57.85 -40.40 41.99
CA TYR A 586 -58.50 -41.71 42.02
C TYR A 586 -59.99 -41.63 41.59
N PRO A 587 -60.53 -42.68 40.93
CA PRO A 587 -61.94 -42.74 40.55
C PRO A 587 -62.85 -43.01 41.76
N GLN A 588 -64.05 -42.41 41.76
CA GLN A 588 -65.11 -42.72 42.72
C GLN A 588 -66.14 -43.69 42.12
N SER A 589 -66.52 -44.72 42.89
CA SER A 589 -67.71 -45.55 42.67
C SER A 589 -68.00 -46.41 43.92
N PRO A 590 -69.21 -46.95 44.13
CA PRO A 590 -70.31 -46.14 44.65
C PRO A 590 -71.06 -46.79 45.85
N TYR A 591 -71.97 -46.03 46.47
CA TYR A 591 -72.98 -46.45 47.47
C TYR A 591 -72.53 -47.29 48.68
N GLN A 592 -72.62 -46.70 49.88
CA GLN A 592 -73.65 -47.07 50.87
C GLN A 592 -73.73 -46.06 52.03
N GLN A 593 -74.78 -46.14 52.84
CA GLN A 593 -75.07 -45.23 53.95
C GLN A 593 -75.09 -45.97 55.30
N SER A 594 -74.94 -45.19 56.38
CA SER A 594 -75.45 -45.53 57.73
C SER A 594 -74.60 -46.53 58.57
N PRO A 595 -74.78 -46.59 59.91
CA PRO A 595 -73.72 -46.09 60.81
C PRO A 595 -73.40 -46.96 62.04
N TYR A 596 -72.28 -46.71 62.73
CA TYR A 596 -72.13 -47.15 64.13
C TYR A 596 -71.18 -46.32 65.02
N GLN A 597 -71.25 -46.59 66.33
CA GLN A 597 -70.61 -45.92 67.47
C GLN A 597 -69.35 -46.66 68.01
N PRO A 598 -68.59 -46.08 68.96
CA PRO A 598 -67.25 -46.58 69.33
C PRO A 598 -67.22 -47.70 70.39
N GLY A 599 -66.07 -48.39 70.50
CA GLY A 599 -65.74 -49.36 71.56
C GLY A 599 -64.21 -49.54 71.76
N PRO A 600 -63.73 -50.03 72.93
CA PRO A 600 -62.31 -50.01 73.34
C PRO A 600 -61.63 -51.40 73.34
N HIS A 601 -60.33 -51.49 73.67
CA HIS A 601 -59.70 -52.51 74.56
C HIS A 601 -58.21 -52.16 74.89
N GLN A 602 -57.48 -52.99 75.67
CA GLN A 602 -56.24 -52.62 76.39
C GLN A 602 -55.11 -53.70 76.38
N GLN A 603 -53.97 -53.37 77.04
CA GLN A 603 -52.90 -54.26 77.61
C GLN A 603 -51.89 -54.84 76.58
N HIS A 604 -50.55 -54.61 76.63
CA HIS A 604 -49.45 -54.78 77.63
C HIS A 604 -48.53 -55.98 77.24
N PRO A 605 -47.25 -56.14 77.70
CA PRO A 605 -46.66 -55.70 79.00
C PRO A 605 -45.15 -55.24 79.07
N HIS A 606 -44.77 -54.66 80.24
CA HIS A 606 -43.46 -54.67 81.00
C HIS A 606 -42.08 -54.31 80.35
N LEU A 607 -40.98 -53.87 81.01
CA LEU A 607 -40.54 -53.14 82.26
C LEU A 607 -38.96 -53.04 82.21
N PRO A 608 -38.15 -52.41 83.12
CA PRO A 608 -38.38 -51.46 84.25
C PRO A 608 -37.49 -50.17 84.21
N ALA A 609 -37.39 -49.41 85.33
CA ALA A 609 -36.55 -48.20 85.54
C ALA A 609 -35.50 -48.39 86.69
N PRO A 610 -34.62 -47.41 87.03
CA PRO A 610 -34.94 -46.23 87.90
C PRO A 610 -34.32 -44.89 87.38
N ARG A 611 -34.57 -43.64 87.87
CA ARG A 611 -35.19 -42.99 89.06
C ARG A 611 -34.20 -42.51 90.16
N ARG A 612 -34.41 -41.27 90.68
CA ARG A 612 -33.76 -40.53 91.83
C ARG A 612 -32.48 -39.75 91.48
N GLU A 613 -32.12 -38.63 92.12
CA GLU A 613 -32.82 -37.69 93.05
C GLU A 613 -32.20 -36.25 93.00
N ASP A 614 -32.62 -35.34 93.88
CA ASP A 614 -32.32 -33.89 93.89
C ASP A 614 -30.84 -33.45 94.08
N GLY A 615 -30.51 -32.24 93.61
CA GLY A 615 -29.24 -31.54 93.89
C GLY A 615 -29.22 -30.07 93.46
N ARG A 616 -28.60 -29.16 94.24
CA ARG A 616 -28.59 -27.70 94.00
C ARG A 616 -27.27 -27.18 93.41
N ARG A 617 -27.36 -26.28 92.41
CA ARG A 617 -26.34 -25.26 92.00
C ARG A 617 -25.04 -25.85 91.37
N PRO A 618 -24.28 -25.13 90.50
CA PRO A 618 -23.91 -23.71 90.64
C PRO A 618 -23.81 -22.82 89.37
N ASP A 619 -23.46 -21.56 89.64
CA ASP A 619 -22.82 -20.48 88.84
C ASP A 619 -23.44 -19.86 87.55
N PRO A 620 -23.34 -18.52 87.37
CA PRO A 620 -24.12 -17.78 86.36
C PRO A 620 -23.32 -17.26 85.14
N HIS A 621 -22.46 -18.08 84.50
CA HIS A 621 -21.70 -17.65 83.31
C HIS A 621 -21.82 -18.57 82.08
N ARG A 622 -23.03 -18.62 81.52
CA ARG A 622 -23.26 -18.98 80.11
C ARG A 622 -24.53 -18.29 79.57
N PRO A 623 -24.43 -17.44 78.52
CA PRO A 623 -25.62 -16.97 77.80
C PRO A 623 -26.20 -18.11 76.96
N ASP A 624 -27.48 -18.42 77.16
CA ASP A 624 -28.19 -19.44 76.38
C ASP A 624 -28.65 -18.85 75.03
N PRO A 625 -28.42 -19.48 73.86
CA PRO A 625 -28.63 -18.81 72.55
C PRO A 625 -30.09 -18.51 72.16
N TYR A 626 -31.07 -18.88 72.98
CA TYR A 626 -32.50 -18.86 72.64
C TYR A 626 -33.39 -18.05 73.59
N ALA A 627 -32.81 -17.19 74.43
CA ALA A 627 -33.56 -16.26 75.28
C ALA A 627 -34.13 -15.08 74.45
N THR A 628 -35.31 -15.25 73.86
CA THR A 628 -36.03 -14.18 73.14
C THR A 628 -36.51 -13.08 74.09
N GLN A 629 -36.09 -11.83 73.84
CA GLN A 629 -36.71 -10.65 74.47
C GLN A 629 -38.08 -10.35 73.81
N PRO A 630 -39.18 -10.24 74.59
CA PRO A 630 -40.42 -9.65 74.09
C PRO A 630 -40.33 -8.12 74.19
N GLY A 631 -40.40 -7.39 73.07
CA GLY A 631 -40.51 -5.92 73.13
C GLY A 631 -39.87 -5.07 72.02
N GLN A 632 -39.83 -5.50 70.76
CA GLN A 632 -39.74 -4.56 69.63
C GLN A 632 -40.70 -4.94 68.49
N GLU A 633 -41.80 -4.20 68.40
CA GLU A 633 -42.69 -4.23 67.25
C GLU A 633 -42.17 -3.34 66.11
N GLY A 634 -42.62 -3.61 64.88
CA GLY A 634 -42.99 -2.50 63.99
C GLY A 634 -41.90 -1.78 63.18
N ARG A 635 -40.80 -2.43 62.78
CA ARG A 635 -40.05 -2.01 61.57
C ARG A 635 -39.70 -3.17 60.65
N GLN A 636 -40.48 -3.30 59.57
CA GLN A 636 -40.01 -4.02 58.39
C GLN A 636 -38.73 -3.33 57.86
N PRO A 637 -37.71 -4.08 57.42
CA PRO A 637 -36.62 -3.50 56.66
C PRO A 637 -37.19 -2.90 55.37
N PRO A 638 -36.69 -1.73 54.90
CA PRO A 638 -37.15 -1.17 53.64
C PRO A 638 -36.91 -2.18 52.50
N PRO A 639 -37.79 -2.23 51.49
CA PRO A 639 -37.56 -3.07 50.32
C PRO A 639 -36.18 -2.72 49.72
N PRO A 640 -35.41 -3.72 49.24
CA PRO A 640 -34.09 -3.47 48.68
C PRO A 640 -34.21 -2.46 47.55
N ALA A 641 -33.56 -1.31 47.71
CA ALA A 641 -33.63 -0.23 46.74
C ALA A 641 -33.29 -0.76 45.35
N TYR A 642 -34.13 -0.45 44.36
CA TYR A 642 -33.91 -0.88 42.98
C TYR A 642 -32.63 -0.22 42.44
N VAL A 643 -31.52 -0.95 42.56
CA VAL A 643 -30.28 -0.64 41.87
C VAL A 643 -30.51 -1.02 40.41
N PRO A 644 -30.61 -0.08 39.47
CA PRO A 644 -30.73 -0.43 38.06
C PRO A 644 -29.52 -1.27 37.67
N PRO A 645 -29.70 -2.38 36.92
CA PRO A 645 -28.58 -3.20 36.48
C PRO A 645 -27.60 -2.31 35.70
N PRO A 646 -26.28 -2.42 35.95
CA PRO A 646 -25.31 -1.51 35.36
C PRO A 646 -25.39 -1.59 33.83
N LEU A 647 -25.22 -0.43 33.17
CA LEU A 647 -25.27 -0.26 31.71
C LEU A 647 -24.45 -1.28 30.91
N PHE A 648 -23.43 -1.85 31.56
CA PHE A 648 -22.76 -3.07 31.13
C PHE A 648 -22.80 -4.07 32.30
N PRO A 649 -23.42 -5.26 32.16
CA PRO A 649 -23.36 -6.29 33.19
C PRO A 649 -21.89 -6.72 33.39
N GLN A 650 -21.42 -6.75 34.64
CA GLN A 650 -20.05 -7.13 34.91
C GLN A 650 -19.83 -8.60 34.52
N PRO A 651 -18.89 -8.92 33.62
CA PRO A 651 -18.64 -10.31 33.27
C PRO A 651 -18.08 -11.08 34.47
N ASP A 652 -18.56 -12.30 34.68
CA ASP A 652 -17.89 -13.23 35.59
C ASP A 652 -16.45 -13.44 35.12
N LEU A 653 -15.49 -13.25 36.03
CA LEU A 653 -14.06 -13.35 35.77
C LEU A 653 -13.40 -14.17 36.88
N PRO A 654 -12.28 -14.86 36.62
CA PRO A 654 -11.55 -15.58 37.65
C PRO A 654 -10.87 -14.58 38.60
N GLU A 655 -10.45 -15.03 39.78
CA GLU A 655 -9.63 -14.19 40.65
C GLU A 655 -8.25 -13.90 40.01
N THR A 656 -7.80 -12.65 40.08
CA THR A 656 -6.47 -12.26 39.60
C THR A 656 -5.36 -12.86 40.47
N PRO A 657 -4.39 -13.61 39.91
CA PRO A 657 -3.23 -14.07 40.65
C PRO A 657 -2.42 -12.90 41.22
N ARG A 658 -1.94 -13.03 42.47
CA ARG A 658 -1.18 -11.95 43.14
C ARG A 658 0.11 -11.57 42.42
N TRP A 659 0.71 -12.51 41.68
CA TRP A 659 1.91 -12.30 40.85
C TRP A 659 1.64 -11.61 39.51
N LEU A 660 0.38 -11.57 39.03
CA LEU A 660 0.08 -11.08 37.68
C LEU A 660 0.42 -9.59 37.51
N LEU A 661 0.12 -8.76 38.52
CA LEU A 661 0.31 -7.30 38.41
C LEU A 661 1.81 -6.92 38.34
N PRO A 662 2.72 -7.42 39.20
CA PRO A 662 4.16 -7.17 39.02
C PRO A 662 4.73 -7.84 37.76
N ALA A 663 4.24 -9.02 37.36
CA ALA A 663 4.68 -9.66 36.11
C ALA A 663 4.28 -8.84 34.86
N ALA A 664 3.06 -8.29 34.84
CA ALA A 664 2.58 -7.43 33.76
C ALA A 664 3.32 -6.07 33.73
N ALA A 665 3.65 -5.51 34.90
CA ALA A 665 4.50 -4.32 34.97
C ALA A 665 5.92 -4.60 34.44
N GLY A 666 6.54 -5.72 34.83
CA GLY A 666 7.86 -6.12 34.33
C GLY A 666 7.89 -6.36 32.82
N ALA A 667 6.94 -7.14 32.30
CA ALA A 667 6.79 -7.37 30.85
C ALA A 667 6.49 -6.07 30.09
N GLY A 668 5.66 -5.19 30.65
CA GLY A 668 5.36 -3.86 30.11
C GLY A 668 6.61 -2.97 30.01
N VAL A 669 7.41 -2.88 31.08
CA VAL A 669 8.68 -2.12 31.07
C VAL A 669 9.63 -2.71 30.03
N PHE A 670 9.78 -4.03 30.00
CA PHE A 670 10.64 -4.70 29.03
C PHE A 670 10.21 -4.42 27.58
N GLY A 671 8.91 -4.49 27.27
CA GLY A 671 8.37 -4.12 25.95
C GLY A 671 8.57 -2.64 25.59
N ALA A 672 8.40 -1.73 26.57
CA ALA A 672 8.66 -0.30 26.40
C ALA A 672 10.14 0.06 26.25
N VAL A 673 11.06 -0.85 26.58
CA VAL A 673 12.50 -0.70 26.33
C VAL A 673 12.92 -1.38 25.03
N ALA A 674 12.43 -2.59 24.75
CA ALA A 674 12.90 -3.45 23.65
C ALA A 674 12.21 -3.24 22.28
N LEU A 675 11.03 -2.62 22.21
CA LEU A 675 10.30 -2.43 20.94
C LEU A 675 10.51 -1.08 20.22
N PRO A 676 10.74 0.07 20.88
CA PRO A 676 10.90 1.35 20.18
C PRO A 676 12.22 1.48 19.40
N GLY A 677 12.21 2.31 18.36
CA GLY A 677 13.42 2.83 17.71
C GLY A 677 14.19 1.82 16.85
N ALA A 678 13.60 0.69 16.51
CA ALA A 678 14.21 -0.37 15.73
C ALA A 678 13.22 -1.00 14.74
N GLN A 679 13.74 -1.56 13.65
CA GLN A 679 13.01 -2.50 12.78
C GLN A 679 12.78 -3.84 13.51
N ALA A 680 11.99 -4.73 12.91
CA ALA A 680 11.80 -6.08 13.44
C ALA A 680 13.15 -6.81 13.59
N GLY A 681 13.30 -7.52 14.71
CA GLY A 681 14.58 -8.05 15.17
C GLY A 681 14.48 -8.73 16.54
N LEU A 682 15.63 -8.94 17.18
CA LEU A 682 15.79 -9.62 18.46
C LEU A 682 14.83 -9.15 19.57
N GLY A 683 14.53 -7.85 19.65
CA GLY A 683 13.65 -7.26 20.67
C GLY A 683 12.23 -7.83 20.66
N VAL A 684 11.68 -8.14 19.48
CA VAL A 684 10.35 -8.76 19.34
C VAL A 684 10.36 -10.19 19.90
N VAL A 685 11.42 -10.93 19.61
CA VAL A 685 11.62 -12.32 20.08
C VAL A 685 11.76 -12.36 21.60
N LEU A 686 12.56 -11.45 22.18
CA LEU A 686 12.75 -11.33 23.62
C LEU A 686 11.46 -10.93 24.35
N VAL A 687 10.64 -10.04 23.77
CA VAL A 687 9.33 -9.68 24.36
C VAL A 687 8.35 -10.85 24.31
N ALA A 688 8.33 -11.62 23.23
CA ALA A 688 7.53 -12.86 23.15
C ALA A 688 8.01 -13.90 24.18
N MET A 689 9.32 -14.05 24.37
CA MET A 689 9.90 -14.91 25.40
C MET A 689 9.50 -14.46 26.82
N ALA A 690 9.57 -13.15 27.11
CA ALA A 690 9.18 -12.58 28.39
C ALA A 690 7.67 -12.78 28.69
N LEU A 691 6.81 -12.58 27.69
CA LEU A 691 5.37 -12.87 27.78
C LEU A 691 5.10 -14.35 28.04
N GLY A 692 5.78 -15.26 27.34
CA GLY A 692 5.67 -16.70 27.54
C GLY A 692 6.11 -17.15 28.93
N ALA A 693 7.28 -16.68 29.39
CA ALA A 693 7.81 -16.97 30.71
C ALA A 693 6.90 -16.43 31.83
N ALA A 694 6.38 -15.21 31.68
CA ALA A 694 5.46 -14.61 32.66
C ALA A 694 4.07 -15.29 32.67
N ALA A 695 3.62 -15.89 31.56
CA ALA A 695 2.40 -16.68 31.48
C ALA A 695 2.55 -18.12 32.01
N LEU A 696 3.78 -18.66 32.04
CA LEU A 696 4.07 -20.05 32.39
C LEU A 696 3.43 -20.55 33.70
N PRO A 697 3.38 -19.79 34.81
CA PRO A 697 2.75 -20.25 36.06
C PRO A 697 1.23 -20.50 35.97
N ALA A 698 0.55 -19.87 34.99
CA ALA A 698 -0.84 -20.19 34.67
C ALA A 698 -0.93 -21.41 33.73
N LEU A 699 0.00 -21.51 32.77
CA LEU A 699 0.03 -22.54 31.73
C LEU A 699 0.42 -23.94 32.25
N LEU A 700 1.34 -24.02 33.23
CA LEU A 700 1.80 -25.27 33.86
C LEU A 700 0.66 -26.15 34.37
N ARG A 701 -0.48 -25.56 34.76
CA ARG A 701 -1.67 -26.26 35.27
C ARG A 701 -2.46 -27.02 34.19
N ARG A 702 -2.16 -26.79 32.90
CA ARG A 702 -2.93 -27.30 31.75
C ARG A 702 -2.05 -27.68 30.55
N LEU A 703 -0.78 -28.05 30.78
CA LEU A 703 0.11 -28.49 29.69
C LEU A 703 -0.43 -29.76 29.03
N THR A 704 -0.90 -29.62 27.79
CA THR A 704 -1.18 -30.73 26.88
C THR A 704 -0.06 -30.85 25.84
N PRO A 705 0.11 -32.01 25.17
CA PRO A 705 1.06 -32.12 24.05
C PRO A 705 0.81 -31.04 22.98
N TRP A 706 -0.46 -30.76 22.64
CA TRP A 706 -0.82 -29.72 21.68
C TRP A 706 -0.48 -28.30 22.15
N THR A 707 -0.61 -28.00 23.44
CA THR A 707 -0.15 -26.73 24.04
C THR A 707 1.37 -26.56 23.87
N ILE A 708 2.14 -27.64 24.08
CA ILE A 708 3.59 -27.62 23.91
C ILE A 708 3.95 -27.48 22.41
N THR A 709 3.34 -28.27 21.52
CA THR A 709 3.57 -28.21 20.08
C THR A 709 3.27 -26.82 19.51
N PHE A 710 2.09 -26.25 19.80
CA PHE A 710 1.74 -24.91 19.30
C PHE A 710 2.53 -23.80 19.98
N GLY A 711 2.96 -23.96 21.25
CA GLY A 711 3.83 -23.00 21.93
C GLY A 711 5.25 -22.95 21.34
N LEU A 712 5.87 -24.11 21.10
CA LEU A 712 7.17 -24.21 20.43
C LEU A 712 7.10 -23.68 18.99
N LEU A 713 6.03 -24.02 18.26
CA LEU A 713 5.84 -23.60 16.88
C LEU A 713 5.55 -22.09 16.79
N ALA A 714 4.81 -21.51 17.74
CA ALA A 714 4.66 -20.06 17.88
C ALA A 714 6.01 -19.37 18.10
N TYR A 715 6.82 -19.89 19.03
CA TYR A 715 8.14 -19.32 19.32
C TYR A 715 9.08 -19.41 18.11
N TRP A 716 9.04 -20.50 17.35
CA TRP A 716 9.82 -20.67 16.12
C TRP A 716 9.39 -19.72 14.99
N LEU A 717 8.09 -19.48 14.79
CA LEU A 717 7.65 -18.48 13.82
C LEU A 717 8.00 -17.04 14.26
N VAL A 718 7.93 -16.74 15.56
CA VAL A 718 8.35 -15.42 16.07
C VAL A 718 9.87 -15.23 16.01
N SER A 719 10.68 -16.26 16.29
CA SER A 719 12.15 -16.13 16.28
C SER A 719 12.71 -15.85 14.88
N MET A 720 11.97 -16.19 13.82
CA MET A 720 12.31 -15.79 12.45
C MET A 720 12.39 -14.27 12.27
N ALA A 721 11.76 -13.45 13.11
CA ALA A 721 11.90 -11.98 13.07
C ALA A 721 13.32 -11.47 13.41
N ALA A 722 14.18 -12.32 14.01
CA ALA A 722 15.61 -12.04 14.20
C ALA A 722 16.52 -12.73 13.17
N VAL A 723 15.93 -13.47 12.21
CA VAL A 723 16.64 -14.28 11.20
C VAL A 723 16.34 -13.81 9.76
N ARG A 724 15.16 -13.22 9.55
CA ARG A 724 14.63 -12.76 8.27
C ARG A 724 14.34 -11.28 8.26
N ASP A 725 14.55 -10.67 7.11
CA ASP A 725 14.46 -9.22 6.90
C ASP A 725 13.26 -8.82 6.02
N ALA A 726 12.72 -9.75 5.24
CA ALA A 726 11.55 -9.50 4.39
C ALA A 726 10.29 -9.16 5.21
N ASP A 727 10.02 -7.86 5.42
CA ASP A 727 8.88 -7.34 6.21
C ASP A 727 7.53 -7.97 5.85
N TRP A 728 7.28 -8.17 4.55
CA TRP A 728 6.05 -8.79 4.01
C TRP A 728 5.83 -10.22 4.53
N LEU A 729 6.90 -10.93 4.85
CA LEU A 729 6.92 -12.27 5.43
C LEU A 729 6.98 -12.22 6.96
N VAL A 730 7.80 -11.34 7.54
CA VAL A 730 7.96 -11.21 9.00
C VAL A 730 6.63 -10.80 9.67
N GLY A 731 5.88 -9.87 9.08
CA GLY A 731 4.54 -9.51 9.59
C GLY A 731 3.55 -10.70 9.59
N LEU A 732 3.60 -11.54 8.56
CA LEU A 732 2.77 -12.74 8.45
C LEU A 732 3.18 -13.82 9.47
N LEU A 733 4.48 -14.00 9.69
CA LEU A 733 5.04 -14.92 10.69
C LEU A 733 4.68 -14.50 12.12
N LEU A 734 4.77 -13.21 12.44
CA LEU A 734 4.39 -12.68 13.75
C LEU A 734 2.89 -12.83 14.01
N ALA A 735 2.04 -12.58 13.00
CA ALA A 735 0.60 -12.78 13.10
C ALA A 735 0.23 -14.27 13.32
N ALA A 736 0.86 -15.17 12.57
CA ALA A 736 0.66 -16.61 12.72
C ALA A 736 1.20 -17.13 14.07
N GLY A 737 2.37 -16.66 14.50
CA GLY A 737 2.94 -16.97 15.82
C GLY A 737 2.04 -16.51 16.97
N GLY A 738 1.48 -15.30 16.88
CA GLY A 738 0.49 -14.80 17.84
C GLY A 738 -0.78 -15.65 17.92
N ALA A 739 -1.32 -16.09 16.77
CA ALA A 739 -2.49 -16.97 16.72
C ALA A 739 -2.19 -18.38 17.26
N LEU A 740 -0.99 -18.92 17.03
CA LEU A 740 -0.52 -20.19 17.62
C LEU A 740 -0.33 -20.09 19.14
N ALA A 741 0.22 -18.97 19.63
CA ALA A 741 0.35 -18.71 21.06
C ALA A 741 -1.04 -18.63 21.72
N ALA A 742 -2.00 -17.93 21.11
CA ALA A 742 -3.39 -17.91 21.57
C ALA A 742 -4.04 -19.32 21.55
N LEU A 743 -3.76 -20.15 20.55
CA LEU A 743 -4.18 -21.56 20.50
C LEU A 743 -3.57 -22.42 21.59
N ALA A 744 -2.27 -22.27 21.87
CA ALA A 744 -1.59 -23.00 22.94
C ALA A 744 -2.19 -22.64 24.31
N VAL A 745 -2.39 -21.34 24.57
CA VAL A 745 -2.91 -20.78 25.81
C VAL A 745 -4.40 -21.12 26.03
N SER A 746 -5.21 -21.14 24.97
CA SER A 746 -6.65 -21.52 25.05
C SER A 746 -6.91 -23.03 25.16
N GLY A 747 -5.86 -23.85 25.13
CA GLY A 747 -5.96 -25.31 25.30
C GLY A 747 -6.25 -26.08 24.00
N ALA A 748 -5.97 -25.50 22.83
CA ALA A 748 -6.04 -26.14 21.51
C ALA A 748 -7.37 -26.88 21.27
N GLY A 749 -8.46 -26.14 21.03
CA GLY A 749 -9.83 -26.67 20.86
C GLY A 749 -9.98 -27.81 19.84
N SER A 750 -11.02 -28.64 19.99
CA SER A 750 -11.19 -29.90 19.26
C SER A 750 -11.96 -29.76 17.96
N GLY A 751 -13.00 -28.93 17.93
CA GLY A 751 -13.72 -28.57 16.72
C GLY A 751 -13.09 -27.41 15.96
N TRP A 752 -13.48 -27.22 14.69
CA TRP A 752 -13.11 -26.04 13.89
C TRP A 752 -13.44 -24.72 14.62
N LEU A 753 -14.61 -24.63 15.26
CA LEU A 753 -15.01 -23.47 16.05
C LEU A 753 -14.10 -23.26 17.28
N GLY A 754 -13.66 -24.34 17.93
CA GLY A 754 -12.71 -24.30 19.05
C GLY A 754 -11.33 -23.82 18.61
N VAL A 755 -10.86 -24.22 17.43
CA VAL A 755 -9.62 -23.71 16.83
C VAL A 755 -9.74 -22.21 16.48
N ILE A 756 -10.80 -21.80 15.78
CA ILE A 756 -10.99 -20.39 15.38
C ILE A 756 -11.12 -19.48 16.62
N ARG A 757 -11.97 -19.86 17.58
CA ARG A 757 -12.18 -19.11 18.82
C ARG A 757 -10.94 -19.14 19.73
N GLY A 758 -10.14 -20.21 19.66
CA GLY A 758 -8.86 -20.34 20.36
C GLY A 758 -7.78 -19.41 19.78
N GLY A 759 -7.62 -19.35 18.46
CA GLY A 759 -6.65 -18.47 17.79
C GLY A 759 -6.92 -16.97 17.98
N VAL A 760 -8.19 -16.59 18.16
CA VAL A 760 -8.59 -15.18 18.43
C VAL A 760 -8.87 -14.95 19.93
N SER A 761 -8.63 -15.94 20.79
CA SER A 761 -9.02 -15.89 22.22
C SER A 761 -8.39 -14.73 23.00
N VAL A 762 -7.09 -14.48 22.80
CA VAL A 762 -6.34 -13.40 23.48
C VAL A 762 -6.84 -12.03 23.03
N LEU A 763 -7.14 -11.85 21.74
CA LEU A 763 -7.72 -10.61 21.20
C LEU A 763 -9.11 -10.35 21.79
N LEU A 764 -9.96 -11.37 21.88
CA LEU A 764 -11.28 -11.28 22.52
C LEU A 764 -11.18 -11.02 24.04
N ALA A 765 -10.12 -11.49 24.69
CA ALA A 765 -9.90 -11.30 26.12
C ALA A 765 -9.42 -9.88 26.50
N LEU A 766 -8.89 -9.08 25.56
CA LEU A 766 -8.42 -7.72 25.83
C LEU A 766 -9.51 -6.78 26.38
N GLY A 767 -10.77 -6.90 25.95
CA GLY A 767 -11.87 -6.10 26.52
C GLY A 767 -12.07 -6.35 28.01
N PRO A 768 -12.29 -7.61 28.44
CA PRO A 768 -12.37 -8.00 29.86
C PRO A 768 -11.17 -7.65 30.76
N VAL A 769 -9.96 -7.39 30.22
CA VAL A 769 -8.74 -7.07 31.00
C VAL A 769 -8.97 -5.92 32.00
N ALA A 770 -9.73 -4.89 31.63
CA ALA A 770 -9.99 -3.73 32.49
C ALA A 770 -10.73 -4.12 33.79
N TRP A 771 -11.74 -4.99 33.71
CA TRP A 771 -12.45 -5.51 34.88
C TRP A 771 -11.60 -6.50 35.68
N PHE A 772 -10.78 -7.31 35.00
CA PHE A 772 -9.89 -8.29 35.62
C PHE A 772 -8.87 -7.58 36.53
N LEU A 773 -8.07 -6.63 35.99
CA LEU A 773 -7.13 -5.83 36.79
C LEU A 773 -7.80 -4.81 37.72
N GLY A 774 -9.07 -4.45 37.50
CA GLY A 774 -9.76 -3.44 38.29
C GLY A 774 -9.78 -3.71 39.80
N ARG A 775 -9.87 -4.98 40.24
CA ARG A 775 -9.83 -5.36 41.66
C ARG A 775 -8.43 -5.16 42.29
N PRO A 776 -7.32 -5.74 41.79
CA PRO A 776 -6.00 -5.52 42.36
C PRO A 776 -5.49 -4.08 42.16
N LEU A 777 -5.82 -3.40 41.06
CA LEU A 777 -5.40 -2.02 40.82
C LEU A 777 -6.04 -1.05 41.84
N LYS A 778 -7.35 -1.19 42.13
CA LYS A 778 -8.00 -0.44 43.22
C LYS A 778 -7.43 -0.74 44.60
N ARG A 779 -6.98 -1.98 44.86
CA ARG A 779 -6.26 -2.33 46.11
C ARG A 779 -4.86 -1.71 46.18
N LEU A 780 -4.23 -1.41 45.04
CA LEU A 780 -2.95 -0.72 44.98
C LEU A 780 -3.14 0.78 45.30
N THR A 781 -4.08 1.45 44.63
CA THR A 781 -4.32 2.89 44.79
C THR A 781 -4.97 3.25 46.13
N ALA A 782 -5.78 2.36 46.73
CA ALA A 782 -6.38 2.57 48.04
C ALA A 782 -5.38 2.49 49.22
N ARG A 783 -4.11 2.11 49.00
CA ARG A 783 -3.10 2.11 50.07
C ARG A 783 -2.56 3.52 50.31
N ARG A 784 -2.73 4.04 51.53
CA ARG A 784 -2.03 5.24 52.05
C ARG A 784 -0.49 5.20 51.93
N ARG A 785 0.12 4.04 51.58
CA ARG A 785 1.55 3.89 51.29
C ARG A 785 1.99 4.39 49.89
N VAL A 786 1.07 4.64 48.95
CA VAL A 786 1.45 5.17 47.62
C VAL A 786 1.99 6.61 47.74
N LEU A 787 1.39 7.43 48.60
CA LEU A 787 1.82 8.82 48.80
C LEU A 787 3.28 8.96 49.31
N PRO A 788 3.72 8.28 50.40
CA PRO A 788 5.12 8.33 50.81
C PRO A 788 6.07 7.63 49.83
N MET A 789 5.60 6.70 48.99
CA MET A 789 6.42 6.09 47.94
C MET A 789 6.65 7.03 46.75
N LEU A 790 5.63 7.80 46.36
CA LEU A 790 5.76 8.89 45.37
C LEU A 790 6.58 10.08 45.93
N ALA A 791 6.38 10.43 47.21
CA ALA A 791 7.20 11.43 47.88
C ALA A 791 8.67 10.99 47.98
N GLY A 792 8.92 9.71 48.31
CA GLY A 792 10.26 9.12 48.27
C GLY A 792 10.89 9.17 46.88
N LEU A 793 10.15 8.78 45.83
CA LEU A 793 10.63 8.87 44.45
C LEU A 793 10.93 10.31 44.02
N GLY A 794 10.08 11.27 44.45
CA GLY A 794 10.29 12.70 44.22
C GLY A 794 11.50 13.25 44.97
N ILE A 795 11.70 12.87 46.23
CA ILE A 795 12.90 13.20 47.01
C ILE A 795 14.15 12.61 46.38
N THR A 796 14.12 11.36 45.93
CA THR A 796 15.24 10.75 45.18
C THR A 796 15.49 11.47 43.85
N ALA A 797 14.47 11.87 43.10
CA ALA A 797 14.63 12.64 41.88
C ALA A 797 15.22 14.05 42.14
N VAL A 798 14.80 14.72 43.22
CA VAL A 798 15.38 16.00 43.65
C VAL A 798 16.83 15.83 44.12
N LEU A 799 17.16 14.79 44.90
CA LEU A 799 18.55 14.50 45.26
C LEU A 799 19.40 14.19 44.03
N LEU A 800 18.93 13.35 43.11
CA LEU A 800 19.68 13.04 41.88
C LEU A 800 19.84 14.26 40.97
N LEU A 801 18.87 15.18 40.94
CA LEU A 801 19.00 16.45 40.22
C LEU A 801 20.03 17.36 40.90
N VAL A 802 19.96 17.55 42.22
CA VAL A 802 20.86 18.42 42.99
C VAL A 802 22.29 17.90 43.00
N PHE A 803 22.51 16.62 43.32
CA PHE A 803 23.84 16.00 43.26
C PHE A 803 24.33 15.85 41.82
N GLY A 804 23.44 15.60 40.85
CA GLY A 804 23.80 15.57 39.43
C GLY A 804 24.31 16.93 38.93
N LEU A 805 23.65 18.04 39.30
CA LEU A 805 24.12 19.39 39.01
C LEU A 805 25.44 19.69 39.75
N LEU A 806 25.55 19.33 41.03
CA LEU A 806 26.77 19.56 41.80
C LEU A 806 27.97 18.82 41.20
N PHE A 807 27.83 17.53 40.87
CA PHE A 807 28.90 16.77 40.21
C PHE A 807 29.20 17.28 38.79
N ALA A 808 28.20 17.69 38.02
CA ALA A 808 28.41 18.32 36.71
C ALA A 808 29.05 19.73 36.81
N SER A 809 28.91 20.43 37.94
CA SER A 809 29.63 21.68 38.20
C SER A 809 31.04 21.48 38.77
N ALA A 810 31.34 20.29 39.30
CA ALA A 810 32.61 19.96 39.94
C ALA A 810 33.58 19.18 39.04
N ASP A 811 33.08 18.41 38.06
CA ASP A 811 33.90 17.62 37.14
C ASP A 811 33.42 17.77 35.69
N ALA A 812 34.33 18.20 34.80
CA ALA A 812 34.04 18.48 33.40
C ALA A 812 33.78 17.23 32.53
N VAL A 813 34.28 16.05 32.94
CA VAL A 813 34.02 14.79 32.24
C VAL A 813 32.60 14.31 32.58
N PHE A 814 32.22 14.37 33.85
CA PHE A 814 30.86 14.13 34.31
C PHE A 814 29.88 15.14 33.71
N ALA A 815 30.27 16.41 33.59
CA ALA A 815 29.49 17.43 32.88
C ALA A 815 29.17 17.01 31.44
N ALA A 816 30.18 16.61 30.66
CA ALA A 816 30.00 16.16 29.28
C ALA A 816 29.13 14.89 29.16
N TYR A 817 29.20 13.97 30.13
CA TYR A 817 28.29 12.81 30.18
C TYR A 817 26.86 13.19 30.59
N ALA A 818 26.69 14.09 31.57
CA ALA A 818 25.38 14.58 32.01
C ALA A 818 24.69 15.42 30.92
N GLU A 819 25.46 16.24 30.20
CA GLU A 819 24.99 16.99 29.03
C GLU A 819 24.56 16.05 27.91
N ARG A 820 25.35 15.02 27.55
CA ARG A 820 24.92 14.00 26.58
C ARG A 820 23.68 13.23 27.02
N LEU A 821 23.51 12.97 28.32
CA LEU A 821 22.35 12.26 28.87
C LEU A 821 21.07 13.13 28.90
N THR A 822 21.22 14.45 29.04
CA THR A 822 20.08 15.40 29.13
C THR A 822 19.73 16.07 27.79
N SER A 823 20.69 16.20 26.88
CA SER A 823 20.51 16.81 25.55
C SER A 823 19.90 15.88 24.50
N ALA A 824 19.84 14.56 24.74
CA ALA A 824 19.27 13.57 23.82
C ALA A 824 17.73 13.46 23.95
N PRO A 825 16.91 14.09 23.09
CA PRO A 825 15.46 14.20 23.30
C PRO A 825 14.70 12.93 22.92
N ALA A 826 15.34 12.02 22.18
CA ALA A 826 14.74 10.82 21.59
C ALA A 826 14.02 9.91 22.59
N TRP A 827 14.41 9.90 23.88
CA TRP A 827 13.68 9.13 24.90
C TRP A 827 12.35 9.79 25.30
N ALA A 828 12.29 11.12 25.30
CA ALA A 828 11.10 11.91 25.63
C ALA A 828 10.12 11.96 24.44
N GLU A 829 10.62 12.13 23.21
CA GLU A 829 9.82 12.01 21.99
C GLU A 829 9.20 10.63 21.83
N SER A 830 9.94 9.57 22.18
CA SER A 830 9.40 8.21 22.20
C SER A 830 8.59 7.88 23.47
N ALA A 831 8.52 8.76 24.48
CA ALA A 831 7.84 8.46 25.74
C ALA A 831 6.33 8.13 25.59
N PRO A 832 5.52 8.83 24.75
CA PRO A 832 4.13 8.44 24.53
C PRO A 832 3.99 7.05 23.92
N LEU A 833 4.87 6.69 22.97
CA LEU A 833 4.93 5.36 22.37
C LEU A 833 5.36 4.30 23.40
N ARG A 834 6.34 4.61 24.25
CA ARG A 834 6.80 3.72 25.35
C ARG A 834 5.70 3.48 26.38
N ILE A 835 4.95 4.50 26.76
CA ILE A 835 3.79 4.38 27.66
C ILE A 835 2.69 3.53 27.02
N PHE A 836 2.39 3.76 25.74
CA PHE A 836 1.44 2.93 24.99
C PHE A 836 1.88 1.46 24.94
N LEU A 837 3.16 1.18 24.62
CA LEU A 837 3.71 -0.16 24.56
C LEU A 837 3.75 -0.84 25.95
N PHE A 838 4.05 -0.12 27.01
CA PHE A 838 3.94 -0.60 28.40
C PHE A 838 2.51 -1.10 28.68
N VAL A 839 1.50 -0.26 28.40
CA VAL A 839 0.09 -0.60 28.62
C VAL A 839 -0.34 -1.76 27.72
N ALA A 840 0.06 -1.77 26.44
CA ALA A 840 -0.31 -2.80 25.47
C ALA A 840 0.28 -4.17 25.85
N VAL A 841 1.58 -4.26 26.16
CA VAL A 841 2.24 -5.51 26.53
C VAL A 841 1.74 -6.03 27.90
N ALA A 842 1.49 -5.14 28.86
CA ALA A 842 0.86 -5.51 30.14
C ALA A 842 -0.57 -6.03 29.95
N ALA A 843 -1.37 -5.41 29.07
CA ALA A 843 -2.72 -5.85 28.74
C ALA A 843 -2.73 -7.18 27.98
N VAL A 844 -1.79 -7.40 27.05
CA VAL A 844 -1.60 -8.68 26.35
C VAL A 844 -1.24 -9.80 27.33
N LEU A 845 -0.32 -9.59 28.28
CA LEU A 845 -0.03 -10.59 29.30
C LEU A 845 -1.27 -10.90 30.16
N ALA A 846 -2.02 -9.88 30.57
CA ALA A 846 -3.23 -10.06 31.35
C ALA A 846 -4.33 -10.80 30.58
N ALA A 847 -4.47 -10.57 29.27
CA ALA A 847 -5.36 -11.32 28.39
C ALA A 847 -4.90 -12.79 28.23
N VAL A 848 -3.61 -13.03 28.02
CA VAL A 848 -3.00 -14.37 27.95
C VAL A 848 -3.27 -15.15 29.26
N VAL A 849 -3.01 -14.55 30.41
CA VAL A 849 -3.25 -15.20 31.72
C VAL A 849 -4.76 -15.37 31.98
N LEU A 850 -5.61 -14.45 31.54
CA LEU A 850 -7.07 -14.61 31.63
C LEU A 850 -7.56 -15.81 30.80
N VAL A 851 -7.06 -16.01 29.58
CA VAL A 851 -7.39 -17.18 28.73
C VAL A 851 -6.83 -18.48 29.33
N ALA A 852 -5.61 -18.46 29.89
CA ALA A 852 -5.06 -19.63 30.59
C ALA A 852 -5.92 -20.07 31.81
N LEU A 853 -6.52 -19.10 32.50
CA LEU A 853 -7.41 -19.34 33.65
C LEU A 853 -8.85 -19.71 33.23
N ARG A 854 -9.36 -19.16 32.13
CA ARG A 854 -10.65 -19.50 31.52
C ARG A 854 -10.45 -20.15 30.15
N PRO A 855 -10.26 -21.49 30.07
CA PRO A 855 -10.19 -22.18 28.80
C PRO A 855 -11.45 -21.90 27.97
N VAL A 856 -11.31 -21.94 26.65
CA VAL A 856 -12.44 -21.78 25.74
C VAL A 856 -13.26 -23.06 25.75
N ASN A 857 -14.18 -23.18 26.72
CA ASN A 857 -15.20 -24.22 26.70
C ASN A 857 -15.91 -24.17 25.35
N GLU A 858 -15.97 -25.33 24.67
CA GLU A 858 -16.76 -25.45 23.46
C GLU A 858 -18.23 -25.25 23.83
N PRO A 859 -18.96 -24.27 23.25
CA PRO A 859 -20.41 -24.32 23.30
C PRO A 859 -20.83 -25.59 22.56
N GLU A 860 -21.72 -26.39 23.14
CA GLU A 860 -22.28 -27.55 22.45
C GLU A 860 -22.85 -27.08 21.11
N ALA A 861 -22.25 -27.55 20.02
CA ALA A 861 -22.69 -27.16 18.69
C ALA A 861 -24.12 -27.67 18.51
N PRO A 862 -25.11 -26.79 18.26
CA PRO A 862 -26.49 -27.23 18.13
C PRO A 862 -26.59 -28.26 17.01
N GLU A 863 -27.39 -29.32 17.19
CA GLU A 863 -27.53 -30.47 16.28
C GLU A 863 -28.24 -30.11 14.94
N THR A 864 -27.83 -29.04 14.27
CA THR A 864 -28.37 -28.54 12.99
C THR A 864 -27.93 -29.38 11.77
N LYS A 865 -27.74 -30.70 11.96
CA LYS A 865 -27.43 -31.65 10.90
C LYS A 865 -28.69 -31.94 10.08
N VAL A 866 -28.79 -31.35 8.90
CA VAL A 866 -29.96 -31.44 8.03
C VAL A 866 -30.02 -32.80 7.33
N SER A 867 -31.18 -33.44 7.36
CA SER A 867 -31.49 -34.62 6.55
C SER A 867 -32.04 -34.20 5.18
N LEU A 868 -31.15 -34.10 4.19
CA LEU A 868 -31.52 -33.88 2.79
C LEU A 868 -31.80 -35.23 2.10
N SER A 869 -32.79 -35.25 1.20
CA SER A 869 -33.09 -36.46 0.42
C SER A 869 -31.95 -36.79 -0.55
N GLY A 870 -31.76 -38.09 -0.80
CA GLY A 870 -30.62 -38.61 -1.58
C GLY A 870 -30.32 -37.87 -2.90
N PRO A 871 -31.31 -37.66 -3.78
CA PRO A 871 -31.08 -36.99 -5.07
C PRO A 871 -30.56 -35.55 -4.95
N VAL A 872 -31.07 -34.79 -3.98
CA VAL A 872 -30.82 -33.34 -3.82
C VAL A 872 -29.34 -33.03 -3.58
N TRP A 873 -28.60 -33.94 -2.95
CA TRP A 873 -27.15 -33.77 -2.73
C TRP A 873 -26.27 -34.65 -3.63
N LYS A 874 -26.75 -35.83 -4.05
CA LYS A 874 -26.00 -36.71 -4.96
C LYS A 874 -25.86 -36.09 -6.34
N LEU A 875 -26.95 -35.58 -6.92
CA LEU A 875 -26.95 -35.02 -8.27
C LEU A 875 -25.92 -33.88 -8.46
N PRO A 876 -25.88 -32.82 -7.61
CA PRO A 876 -24.88 -31.76 -7.77
C PRO A 876 -23.45 -32.23 -7.50
N LEU A 877 -23.20 -33.11 -6.51
CA LEU A 877 -21.85 -33.65 -6.29
C LEU A 877 -21.36 -34.51 -7.46
N THR A 878 -22.24 -35.32 -8.07
CA THR A 878 -21.90 -36.08 -9.28
C THR A 878 -21.62 -35.15 -10.46
N ALA A 879 -22.47 -34.13 -10.68
CA ALA A 879 -22.27 -33.16 -11.76
C ALA A 879 -20.96 -32.37 -11.63
N VAL A 880 -20.59 -31.93 -10.41
CA VAL A 880 -19.31 -31.27 -10.15
C VAL A 880 -18.14 -32.23 -10.35
N ASN A 881 -18.23 -33.50 -9.94
CA ASN A 881 -17.20 -34.50 -10.22
C ASN A 881 -17.02 -34.76 -11.73
N LEU A 882 -18.11 -34.83 -12.50
CA LEU A 882 -18.04 -34.98 -13.96
C LEU A 882 -17.41 -33.76 -14.64
N LEU A 883 -17.73 -32.54 -14.18
CA LEU A 883 -17.10 -31.31 -14.67
C LEU A 883 -15.59 -31.28 -14.37
N PHE A 884 -15.18 -31.64 -13.16
CA PHE A 884 -13.77 -31.76 -12.80
C PHE A 884 -13.06 -32.87 -13.56
N GLY A 885 -13.72 -34.01 -13.79
CA GLY A 885 -13.19 -35.12 -14.58
C GLY A 885 -12.95 -34.72 -16.04
N ALA A 886 -13.90 -34.03 -16.67
CA ALA A 886 -13.75 -33.50 -18.02
C ALA A 886 -12.63 -32.44 -18.11
N PHE A 887 -12.54 -31.54 -17.12
CA PHE A 887 -11.48 -30.54 -17.04
C PHE A 887 -10.08 -31.19 -16.87
N VAL A 888 -9.96 -32.17 -15.98
CA VAL A 888 -8.72 -32.94 -15.77
C VAL A 888 -8.36 -33.75 -17.01
N ALA A 889 -9.32 -34.36 -17.72
CA ALA A 889 -9.06 -35.04 -18.98
C ALA A 889 -8.45 -34.08 -20.02
N VAL A 890 -9.02 -32.87 -20.17
CA VAL A 890 -8.46 -31.84 -21.06
C VAL A 890 -7.06 -31.39 -20.62
N GLN A 891 -6.81 -31.22 -19.32
CA GLN A 891 -5.47 -30.92 -18.80
C GLN A 891 -4.46 -32.05 -19.07
N ILE A 892 -4.85 -33.31 -18.90
CA ILE A 892 -3.99 -34.48 -19.17
C ILE A 892 -3.67 -34.55 -20.67
N THR A 893 -4.66 -34.38 -21.57
CA THR A 893 -4.39 -34.34 -23.02
C THR A 893 -3.50 -33.17 -23.42
N ALA A 894 -3.58 -32.02 -22.73
CA ALA A 894 -2.67 -30.90 -22.97
C ALA A 894 -1.26 -31.12 -22.40
N LEU A 895 -1.12 -31.91 -21.32
CA LEU A 895 0.16 -32.21 -20.67
C LEU A 895 0.98 -33.27 -21.43
N PHE A 896 0.30 -34.26 -22.03
CA PHE A 896 0.94 -35.37 -22.77
C PHE A 896 0.85 -35.23 -24.31
N GLY A 897 0.05 -34.29 -24.84
CA GLY A 897 -0.17 -34.13 -26.29
C GLY A 897 0.90 -33.34 -27.05
N GLY A 898 1.91 -32.81 -26.36
CA GLY A 898 2.94 -31.94 -26.94
C GLY A 898 2.49 -30.48 -27.11
N ASP A 899 3.42 -29.55 -26.91
CA ASP A 899 3.13 -28.11 -26.83
C ASP A 899 2.52 -27.51 -28.10
N THR A 900 2.77 -28.12 -29.26
CA THR A 900 2.30 -27.66 -30.57
C THR A 900 0.78 -27.51 -30.64
N LEU A 901 0.03 -28.43 -30.03
CA LEU A 901 -1.43 -28.46 -30.08
C LEU A 901 -2.06 -27.24 -29.37
N VAL A 902 -1.47 -26.77 -28.27
CA VAL A 902 -2.00 -25.62 -27.51
C VAL A 902 -1.61 -24.30 -28.17
N LEU A 903 -0.40 -24.23 -28.75
CA LEU A 903 0.11 -23.03 -29.43
C LEU A 903 -0.66 -22.76 -30.73
N GLN A 904 -0.83 -23.77 -31.59
CA GLN A 904 -1.48 -23.60 -32.90
C GLN A 904 -2.97 -23.24 -32.79
N THR A 905 -3.71 -23.82 -31.84
CA THR A 905 -5.17 -23.64 -31.76
C THR A 905 -5.61 -22.33 -31.08
N ARG A 906 -4.69 -21.53 -30.53
CA ARG A 906 -5.04 -20.25 -29.85
C ARG A 906 -4.15 -19.05 -30.16
N GLY A 907 -2.97 -19.22 -30.78
CA GLY A 907 -2.07 -18.11 -31.10
C GLY A 907 -1.52 -17.34 -29.88
N LEU A 908 -1.61 -17.93 -28.68
CA LEU A 908 -1.10 -17.35 -27.44
C LEU A 908 0.38 -17.69 -27.27
N THR A 909 1.18 -16.74 -26.77
CA THR A 909 2.54 -17.06 -26.32
C THR A 909 2.50 -17.92 -25.05
N TYR A 910 3.58 -18.70 -24.80
CA TYR A 910 3.76 -19.45 -23.54
C TYR A 910 3.52 -18.57 -22.30
N ALA A 911 3.92 -17.29 -22.35
CA ALA A 911 3.75 -16.34 -21.24
C ALA A 911 2.30 -15.93 -20.99
N GLU A 912 1.51 -15.74 -22.05
CA GLU A 912 0.08 -15.40 -21.92
C GLU A 912 -0.73 -16.59 -21.45
N TYR A 913 -0.45 -17.78 -22.02
CA TYR A 913 -1.03 -19.03 -21.54
C TYR A 913 -0.73 -19.21 -20.05
N ALA A 914 0.54 -19.22 -19.63
CA ALA A 914 0.95 -19.47 -18.25
C ALA A 914 0.36 -18.47 -17.24
N ARG A 915 0.25 -17.18 -17.61
CA ARG A 915 -0.38 -16.14 -16.76
C ARG A 915 -1.88 -16.36 -16.56
N GLN A 916 -2.60 -16.84 -17.57
CA GLN A 916 -4.06 -16.92 -17.51
C GLN A 916 -4.52 -18.09 -16.62
N GLY A 917 -5.41 -17.78 -15.67
CA GLY A 917 -6.18 -18.77 -14.91
C GLY A 917 -5.52 -19.33 -13.64
N PHE A 918 -4.25 -19.04 -13.33
CA PHE A 918 -3.60 -19.63 -12.15
C PHE A 918 -4.37 -19.36 -10.83
N PHE A 919 -4.69 -18.08 -10.54
CA PHE A 919 -5.46 -17.72 -9.36
C PHE A 919 -6.87 -18.32 -9.34
N GLN A 920 -7.44 -18.61 -10.52
CA GLN A 920 -8.75 -19.27 -10.62
C GLN A 920 -8.66 -20.70 -10.09
N LEU A 921 -7.58 -21.44 -10.38
CA LEU A 921 -7.38 -22.81 -9.87
C LEU A 921 -7.23 -22.85 -8.33
N VAL A 922 -6.50 -21.89 -7.74
CA VAL A 922 -6.37 -21.77 -6.28
C VAL A 922 -7.73 -21.46 -5.64
N VAL A 923 -8.46 -20.48 -6.19
CA VAL A 923 -9.80 -20.09 -5.70
C VAL A 923 -10.81 -21.24 -5.82
N VAL A 924 -10.84 -21.94 -6.97
CA VAL A 924 -11.67 -23.14 -7.19
C VAL A 924 -11.33 -24.23 -6.17
N SER A 925 -10.05 -24.43 -5.86
CA SER A 925 -9.61 -25.43 -4.88
C SER A 925 -10.02 -25.06 -3.45
N VAL A 926 -10.02 -23.78 -3.08
CA VAL A 926 -10.60 -23.30 -1.81
C VAL A 926 -12.12 -23.47 -1.78
N PHE A 927 -12.83 -23.23 -2.90
CA PHE A 927 -14.26 -23.53 -2.99
C PHE A 927 -14.56 -25.03 -2.83
N VAL A 928 -13.76 -25.93 -3.42
CA VAL A 928 -13.88 -27.37 -3.21
C VAL A 928 -13.68 -27.74 -1.74
N LEU A 929 -12.66 -27.17 -1.07
CA LEU A 929 -12.43 -27.39 0.36
C LEU A 929 -13.65 -26.93 1.19
N GLY A 930 -14.28 -25.81 0.83
CA GLY A 930 -15.55 -25.35 1.38
C GLY A 930 -16.72 -26.31 1.15
N ILE A 931 -16.89 -26.80 -0.08
CA ILE A 931 -17.92 -27.79 -0.45
C ILE A 931 -17.74 -29.07 0.38
N VAL A 932 -16.52 -29.60 0.48
CA VAL A 932 -16.21 -30.80 1.27
C VAL A 932 -16.43 -30.58 2.76
N GLY A 933 -16.10 -29.39 3.28
CA GLY A 933 -16.36 -29.00 4.67
C GLY A 933 -17.85 -28.92 5.00
N VAL A 934 -18.65 -28.25 4.16
CA VAL A 934 -20.11 -28.14 4.33
C VAL A 934 -20.78 -29.50 4.13
N ALA A 935 -20.47 -30.22 3.06
CA ALA A 935 -21.10 -31.50 2.74
C ALA A 935 -20.77 -32.58 3.79
N GLY A 936 -19.53 -32.63 4.26
CA GLY A 936 -19.09 -33.56 5.31
C GLY A 936 -19.47 -33.14 6.74
N GLY A 937 -19.94 -31.90 6.95
CA GLY A 937 -20.33 -31.37 8.26
C GLY A 937 -21.84 -31.31 8.50
N VAL A 938 -22.61 -30.92 7.49
CA VAL A 938 -24.05 -30.59 7.62
C VAL A 938 -24.97 -31.77 7.30
N LEU A 939 -24.62 -32.65 6.35
CA LEU A 939 -25.53 -33.70 5.89
C LEU A 939 -25.60 -34.91 6.84
N ARG A 940 -26.81 -35.23 7.31
CA ARG A 940 -27.10 -36.45 8.10
C ARG A 940 -27.37 -37.63 7.16
N THR A 941 -26.39 -38.51 6.94
CA THR A 941 -26.48 -39.64 5.98
C THR A 941 -26.60 -41.03 6.64
N GLY A 942 -27.42 -41.89 6.00
CA GLY A 942 -27.60 -43.29 6.37
C GLY A 942 -26.36 -44.17 6.13
N ARG A 943 -26.37 -45.41 6.64
CA ARG A 943 -25.16 -46.27 6.67
C ARG A 943 -24.60 -46.61 5.28
N ARG A 944 -25.45 -46.73 4.25
CA ARG A 944 -25.03 -46.88 2.83
C ARG A 944 -24.65 -45.54 2.20
N ASP A 945 -25.48 -44.50 2.37
CA ASP A 945 -25.25 -43.16 1.80
C ASP A 945 -23.93 -42.51 2.25
N ARG A 946 -23.44 -42.85 3.45
CA ARG A 946 -22.16 -42.37 3.97
C ARG A 946 -20.96 -42.80 3.12
N TRP A 947 -21.01 -44.00 2.52
CA TRP A 947 -19.99 -44.46 1.56
C TRP A 947 -20.10 -43.71 0.23
N VAL A 948 -21.32 -43.44 -0.24
CA VAL A 948 -21.55 -42.63 -1.47
C VAL A 948 -21.04 -41.20 -1.28
N LEU A 949 -21.32 -40.57 -0.13
CA LEU A 949 -20.84 -39.23 0.21
C LEU A 949 -19.30 -39.21 0.32
N ALA A 950 -18.70 -40.18 1.01
CA ALA A 950 -17.24 -40.29 1.12
C ALA A 950 -16.57 -40.53 -0.25
N GLY A 951 -17.17 -41.34 -1.11
CA GLY A 951 -16.69 -41.58 -2.49
C GLY A 951 -16.77 -40.33 -3.36
N LEU A 952 -17.91 -39.63 -3.39
CA LEU A 952 -18.09 -38.42 -4.19
C LEU A 952 -17.21 -37.25 -3.72
N LEU A 953 -17.02 -37.08 -2.41
CA LEU A 953 -16.11 -36.05 -1.88
C LEU A 953 -14.63 -36.46 -2.04
N GLY A 954 -14.31 -37.74 -1.88
CA GLY A 954 -12.96 -38.27 -2.10
C GLY A 954 -12.49 -38.15 -3.55
N LEU A 955 -13.37 -38.48 -4.51
CA LEU A 955 -13.11 -38.28 -5.94
C LEU A 955 -12.89 -36.79 -6.25
N LEU A 956 -13.70 -35.89 -5.69
CA LEU A 956 -13.57 -34.46 -5.92
C LEU A 956 -12.25 -33.91 -5.36
N CYS A 957 -11.85 -34.35 -4.17
CA CYS A 957 -10.53 -34.04 -3.60
C CYS A 957 -9.38 -34.59 -4.47
N ALA A 958 -9.49 -35.82 -4.99
CA ALA A 958 -8.46 -36.43 -5.83
C ALA A 958 -8.32 -35.73 -7.19
N LEU A 959 -9.44 -35.41 -7.86
CA LEU A 959 -9.44 -34.62 -9.09
C LEU A 959 -8.85 -33.22 -8.87
N THR A 960 -9.21 -32.56 -7.76
CA THR A 960 -8.64 -31.25 -7.39
C THR A 960 -7.13 -31.34 -7.13
N MET A 961 -6.64 -32.46 -6.57
CA MET A 961 -5.21 -32.68 -6.41
C MET A 961 -4.47 -32.81 -7.75
N VAL A 962 -5.05 -33.48 -8.76
CA VAL A 962 -4.49 -33.52 -10.13
C VAL A 962 -4.43 -32.11 -10.73
N VAL A 963 -5.47 -31.30 -10.56
CA VAL A 963 -5.50 -29.89 -11.00
C VAL A 963 -4.39 -29.06 -10.33
N LEU A 964 -4.15 -29.26 -9.02
CA LEU A 964 -3.08 -28.56 -8.29
C LEU A 964 -1.67 -29.00 -8.71
N VAL A 965 -1.45 -30.29 -9.00
CA VAL A 965 -0.18 -30.79 -9.57
C VAL A 965 0.06 -30.23 -10.98
N SER A 966 -0.98 -30.19 -11.83
CA SER A 966 -0.92 -29.55 -13.15
C SER A 966 -0.59 -28.06 -13.04
N ALA A 967 -1.15 -27.36 -12.05
CA ALA A 967 -0.84 -25.96 -11.78
C ALA A 967 0.62 -25.72 -11.36
N LEU A 968 1.19 -26.58 -10.49
CA LEU A 968 2.61 -26.52 -10.12
C LEU A 968 3.52 -26.75 -11.33
N HIS A 969 3.26 -27.75 -12.17
CA HIS A 969 4.06 -28.02 -13.36
C HIS A 969 4.03 -26.84 -14.34
N ARG A 970 2.84 -26.28 -14.60
CA ARG A 970 2.65 -25.10 -15.46
C ARG A 970 3.33 -23.84 -14.91
N LEU A 971 3.37 -23.68 -13.59
CA LEU A 971 4.11 -22.61 -12.93
C LEU A 971 5.63 -22.83 -13.07
N HIS A 972 6.11 -24.06 -12.92
CA HIS A 972 7.53 -24.40 -13.03
C HIS A 972 8.09 -24.12 -14.43
N LEU A 973 7.36 -24.48 -15.49
CA LEU A 973 7.72 -24.10 -16.87
C LEU A 973 7.83 -22.57 -17.04
N TYR A 974 6.95 -21.81 -16.39
CA TYR A 974 6.97 -20.34 -16.44
C TYR A 974 8.09 -19.71 -15.61
N THR A 975 8.46 -20.30 -14.47
CA THR A 975 9.58 -19.81 -13.65
C THR A 975 10.94 -20.20 -14.23
N ALA A 976 11.05 -21.33 -14.93
CA ALA A 976 12.22 -21.69 -15.72
C ALA A 976 12.51 -20.66 -16.85
N ALA A 977 11.46 -20.11 -17.48
CA ALA A 977 11.61 -19.12 -18.56
C ALA A 977 11.76 -17.66 -18.10
N TYR A 978 11.30 -17.29 -16.90
CA TYR A 978 11.21 -15.88 -16.45
C TYR A 978 11.67 -15.60 -15.00
N GLY A 979 12.24 -16.59 -14.31
CA GLY A 979 12.62 -16.55 -12.88
C GLY A 979 11.44 -16.53 -11.90
N LEU A 980 11.72 -16.55 -10.59
CA LEU A 980 10.70 -16.36 -9.54
C LEU A 980 10.41 -14.88 -9.29
N SER A 981 9.28 -14.60 -8.64
CA SER A 981 9.02 -13.31 -7.97
C SER A 981 8.28 -13.59 -6.66
N ARG A 982 8.24 -12.63 -5.73
CA ARG A 982 7.51 -12.75 -4.44
C ARG A 982 6.09 -13.30 -4.62
N LEU A 983 5.37 -12.83 -5.65
CA LEU A 983 4.02 -13.30 -5.99
C LEU A 983 4.00 -14.74 -6.49
N ARG A 984 5.00 -15.19 -7.28
CA ARG A 984 5.07 -16.57 -7.82
C ARG A 984 5.46 -17.58 -6.75
N VAL A 985 6.46 -17.25 -5.92
CA VAL A 985 6.99 -18.18 -4.89
C VAL A 985 6.01 -18.37 -3.73
N SER A 986 5.29 -17.31 -3.33
CA SER A 986 4.16 -17.43 -2.38
C SER A 986 3.00 -18.23 -2.96
N VAL A 987 2.71 -18.07 -4.26
CA VAL A 987 1.74 -18.90 -5.01
C VAL A 987 2.12 -20.39 -5.01
N GLU A 988 3.40 -20.70 -5.26
CA GLU A 988 3.92 -22.07 -5.29
C GLU A 988 3.77 -22.75 -3.91
N ALA A 989 4.21 -22.06 -2.85
CA ALA A 989 4.04 -22.51 -1.47
C ALA A 989 2.56 -22.66 -1.08
N THR A 990 1.69 -21.77 -1.55
CA THR A 990 0.23 -21.86 -1.31
C THR A 990 -0.37 -23.13 -1.94
N VAL A 991 0.06 -23.52 -3.13
CA VAL A 991 -0.43 -24.76 -3.77
C VAL A 991 0.11 -26.01 -3.07
N TRP A 992 1.38 -26.05 -2.68
CA TRP A 992 1.93 -27.14 -1.87
C TRP A 992 1.20 -27.31 -0.53
N TRP A 993 0.95 -26.19 0.18
CA TRP A 993 0.15 -26.19 1.41
C TRP A 993 -1.28 -26.69 1.17
N LEU A 994 -1.96 -26.20 0.12
CA LEU A 994 -3.33 -26.60 -0.19
C LEU A 994 -3.42 -28.09 -0.57
N GLY A 995 -2.42 -28.61 -1.29
CA GLY A 995 -2.29 -30.04 -1.57
C GLY A 995 -2.13 -30.88 -0.30
N ALA A 996 -1.30 -30.43 0.65
CA ALA A 996 -1.17 -31.08 1.95
C ALA A 996 -2.50 -31.06 2.75
N VAL A 997 -3.27 -29.96 2.68
CA VAL A 997 -4.61 -29.88 3.28
C VAL A 997 -5.59 -30.84 2.60
N PHE A 998 -5.57 -30.98 1.27
CA PHE A 998 -6.37 -31.98 0.55
C PHE A 998 -6.02 -33.42 0.94
N LEU A 999 -4.73 -33.73 1.10
CA LEU A 999 -4.27 -35.04 1.58
C LEU A 999 -4.76 -35.31 3.01
N LEU A 1000 -4.70 -34.34 3.93
CA LEU A 1000 -5.26 -34.46 5.27
C LEU A 1000 -6.78 -34.70 5.26
N VAL A 1001 -7.52 -34.04 4.35
CA VAL A 1001 -8.97 -34.21 4.21
C VAL A 1001 -9.32 -35.59 3.65
N LEU A 1002 -8.57 -36.11 2.68
CA LEU A 1002 -8.69 -37.49 2.18
C LEU A 1002 -8.43 -38.51 3.30
N LEU A 1003 -7.34 -38.35 4.05
CA LEU A 1003 -6.99 -39.19 5.21
C LEU A 1003 -8.09 -39.15 6.29
N ALA A 1004 -8.60 -37.97 6.64
CA ALA A 1004 -9.70 -37.82 7.58
C ALA A 1004 -11.02 -38.42 7.08
N GLY A 1005 -11.26 -38.40 5.76
CA GLY A 1005 -12.37 -39.10 5.10
C GLY A 1005 -12.27 -40.61 5.28
N ALA A 1006 -11.12 -41.20 4.95
CA ALA A 1006 -10.86 -42.63 5.13
C ALA A 1006 -10.96 -43.07 6.60
N VAL A 1007 -10.43 -42.28 7.54
CA VAL A 1007 -10.50 -42.54 8.99
C VAL A 1007 -11.95 -42.53 9.50
N ARG A 1008 -12.80 -41.60 9.01
CA ARG A 1008 -14.25 -41.59 9.28
C ARG A 1008 -14.97 -42.80 8.69
N LEU A 1009 -14.54 -43.26 7.53
CA LEU A 1009 -15.10 -44.42 6.84
C LEU A 1009 -14.79 -45.73 7.59
N ALA A 1010 -13.58 -45.82 8.17
CA ALA A 1010 -13.17 -46.85 9.13
C ALA A 1010 -13.81 -46.71 10.54
N GLY A 1011 -14.83 -45.86 10.71
CA GLY A 1011 -15.59 -45.71 11.94
C GLY A 1011 -14.90 -44.93 13.07
N ARG A 1012 -13.72 -44.35 12.84
CA ARG A 1012 -12.97 -43.58 13.85
C ARG A 1012 -13.29 -42.08 13.76
N SER A 1013 -13.17 -41.36 14.87
CA SER A 1013 -13.40 -39.92 14.89
C SER A 1013 -12.21 -39.14 14.31
N ALA A 1014 -12.49 -38.16 13.44
CA ALA A 1014 -11.47 -37.28 12.86
C ALA A 1014 -11.42 -35.90 13.55
N GLY A 1015 -11.52 -35.88 14.89
CA GLY A 1015 -11.39 -34.66 15.72
C GLY A 1015 -9.96 -34.13 15.84
N TRP A 1016 -9.00 -34.81 15.22
CA TRP A 1016 -7.61 -34.34 15.06
C TRP A 1016 -7.46 -33.36 13.89
N LEU A 1017 -8.31 -33.47 12.84
CA LEU A 1017 -8.13 -32.75 11.57
C LEU A 1017 -7.94 -31.23 11.73
N PRO A 1018 -8.75 -30.47 12.51
CA PRO A 1018 -8.58 -29.02 12.62
C PRO A 1018 -7.21 -28.63 13.21
N ARG A 1019 -6.71 -29.39 14.18
CA ARG A 1019 -5.40 -29.17 14.80
C ARG A 1019 -4.25 -29.51 13.83
N THR A 1020 -4.37 -30.61 13.10
CA THR A 1020 -3.36 -31.02 12.13
C THR A 1020 -3.30 -30.09 10.91
N VAL A 1021 -4.43 -29.50 10.49
CA VAL A 1021 -4.45 -28.43 9.46
C VAL A 1021 -3.70 -27.19 9.96
N VAL A 1022 -3.92 -26.74 11.20
CA VAL A 1022 -3.12 -25.64 11.79
C VAL A 1022 -1.64 -26.00 11.85
N LEU A 1023 -1.29 -27.20 12.31
CA LEU A 1023 0.09 -27.69 12.41
C LEU A 1023 0.78 -27.66 11.03
N VAL A 1024 0.15 -28.19 9.99
CA VAL A 1024 0.69 -28.17 8.61
C VAL A 1024 0.75 -26.76 8.03
N THR A 1025 -0.19 -25.88 8.38
CA THR A 1025 -0.17 -24.46 7.95
C THR A 1025 1.02 -23.72 8.55
N ALA A 1026 1.26 -23.88 9.84
CA ALA A 1026 2.35 -23.24 10.56
C ALA A 1026 3.73 -23.84 10.22
N LEU A 1027 3.83 -25.17 10.06
CA LEU A 1027 5.03 -25.82 9.54
C LEU A 1027 5.33 -25.37 8.10
N GLY A 1028 4.32 -25.30 7.24
CA GLY A 1028 4.47 -24.82 5.85
C GLY A 1028 4.93 -23.36 5.77
N LEU A 1029 4.35 -22.48 6.59
CA LEU A 1029 4.73 -21.06 6.65
C LEU A 1029 6.16 -20.87 7.18
N GLY A 1030 6.56 -21.60 8.22
CA GLY A 1030 7.92 -21.55 8.72
C GLY A 1030 8.95 -22.23 7.80
N ALA A 1031 8.56 -23.30 7.09
CA ALA A 1031 9.40 -23.90 6.04
C ALA A 1031 9.60 -22.92 4.87
N PHE A 1032 8.56 -22.20 4.46
CA PHE A 1032 8.66 -21.11 3.49
C PHE A 1032 9.62 -20.00 3.95
N ALA A 1033 9.62 -19.66 5.23
CA ALA A 1033 10.61 -18.74 5.81
C ALA A 1033 12.03 -19.32 5.88
N VAL A 1034 12.20 -20.62 6.14
CA VAL A 1034 13.52 -21.29 6.08
C VAL A 1034 14.07 -21.30 4.65
N VAL A 1035 13.22 -21.51 3.63
CA VAL A 1035 13.58 -21.52 2.20
C VAL A 1035 14.09 -20.16 1.67
N ASN A 1036 13.84 -19.05 2.37
CA ASN A 1036 14.29 -17.70 2.02
C ASN A 1036 13.75 -17.21 0.65
N PRO A 1037 12.50 -16.74 0.58
CA PRO A 1037 11.85 -16.45 -0.70
C PRO A 1037 12.50 -15.28 -1.47
N ASP A 1038 12.92 -14.21 -0.78
CA ASP A 1038 13.55 -13.06 -1.45
C ASP A 1038 14.94 -13.41 -2.03
N LEU A 1039 15.73 -14.25 -1.34
CA LEU A 1039 16.98 -14.79 -1.90
C LEU A 1039 16.72 -15.69 -3.12
N ARG A 1040 15.75 -16.62 -3.06
CA ARG A 1040 15.39 -17.49 -4.20
C ARG A 1040 14.85 -16.69 -5.39
N VAL A 1041 14.19 -15.56 -5.15
CA VAL A 1041 13.82 -14.60 -6.19
C VAL A 1041 15.07 -13.97 -6.83
N ALA A 1042 16.00 -13.44 -6.03
CA ALA A 1042 17.24 -12.86 -6.54
C ALA A 1042 18.07 -13.89 -7.35
N GLU A 1043 18.34 -15.06 -6.79
CA GLU A 1043 19.13 -16.12 -7.45
C GLU A 1043 18.53 -16.54 -8.80
N THR A 1044 17.21 -16.71 -8.88
CA THR A 1044 16.56 -17.13 -10.13
C THR A 1044 16.39 -15.99 -11.13
N GLN A 1045 16.27 -14.73 -10.71
CA GLN A 1045 16.28 -13.60 -11.66
C GLN A 1045 17.67 -13.40 -12.27
N VAL A 1046 18.73 -13.42 -11.45
CA VAL A 1046 20.12 -13.32 -11.92
C VAL A 1046 20.47 -14.50 -12.83
N GLY A 1047 20.14 -15.74 -12.42
CA GLY A 1047 20.48 -16.95 -13.16
C GLY A 1047 19.71 -17.19 -14.46
N VAL A 1048 18.42 -16.81 -14.55
CA VAL A 1048 17.59 -17.09 -15.74
C VAL A 1048 17.67 -15.99 -16.81
N ARG A 1049 17.71 -14.71 -16.41
CA ARG A 1049 17.59 -13.61 -17.40
C ARG A 1049 18.91 -13.15 -17.99
N GLY A 1050 20.00 -13.32 -17.25
CA GLY A 1050 21.28 -12.70 -17.56
C GLY A 1050 21.29 -11.19 -17.35
N VAL A 1051 22.48 -10.65 -17.12
CA VAL A 1051 22.81 -9.26 -16.73
C VAL A 1051 22.01 -8.20 -17.51
N ALA A 1052 21.84 -8.38 -18.83
CA ALA A 1052 21.18 -7.39 -19.69
C ALA A 1052 19.63 -7.34 -19.64
N LYS A 1053 18.96 -8.21 -18.86
CA LYS A 1053 17.47 -8.31 -18.81
C LYS A 1053 16.90 -8.30 -17.38
N ILE A 1054 17.70 -7.82 -16.43
CA ILE A 1054 17.36 -7.75 -15.01
C ILE A 1054 16.59 -6.47 -14.71
N ASP A 1055 15.54 -6.62 -13.91
CA ASP A 1055 14.71 -5.53 -13.40
C ASP A 1055 15.36 -4.99 -12.11
N SER A 1056 16.21 -3.96 -12.24
CA SER A 1056 16.99 -3.41 -11.13
C SER A 1056 16.12 -2.76 -10.06
N ASP A 1057 15.02 -2.11 -10.47
CA ASP A 1057 14.09 -1.44 -9.56
C ASP A 1057 13.33 -2.49 -8.72
N TYR A 1058 12.93 -3.63 -9.31
CA TYR A 1058 12.35 -4.75 -8.56
C TYR A 1058 13.34 -5.45 -7.61
N LEU A 1059 14.61 -5.61 -8.00
CA LEU A 1059 15.63 -6.22 -7.13
C LEU A 1059 16.08 -5.29 -6.00
N GLY A 1060 15.99 -3.97 -6.18
CA GLY A 1060 16.30 -2.97 -5.14
C GLY A 1060 15.35 -2.97 -3.95
N ASP A 1061 14.11 -3.46 -4.13
CA ASP A 1061 13.07 -3.58 -3.09
C ASP A 1061 13.13 -4.93 -2.32
N LEU A 1062 14.10 -5.79 -2.60
CA LEU A 1062 14.28 -7.06 -1.88
C LEU A 1062 14.89 -6.85 -0.49
N GLY A 1063 14.54 -7.73 0.46
CA GLY A 1063 15.12 -7.72 1.81
C GLY A 1063 16.64 -7.97 1.79
N ALA A 1064 17.36 -7.56 2.84
CA ALA A 1064 18.82 -7.70 2.96
C ALA A 1064 19.32 -9.14 2.76
N GLU A 1065 18.47 -10.14 3.03
CA GLU A 1065 18.69 -11.55 2.74
C GLU A 1065 18.90 -11.91 1.26
N ALA A 1066 18.64 -10.99 0.32
CA ALA A 1066 18.95 -11.12 -1.11
C ALA A 1066 20.40 -10.72 -1.48
N VAL A 1067 21.09 -9.93 -0.65
CA VAL A 1067 22.46 -9.42 -0.92
C VAL A 1067 23.45 -10.52 -1.36
N PRO A 1068 23.50 -11.73 -0.75
CA PRO A 1068 24.42 -12.79 -1.18
C PRO A 1068 24.24 -13.32 -2.61
N ALA A 1069 23.11 -13.03 -3.26
CA ALA A 1069 22.88 -13.31 -4.68
C ALA A 1069 23.11 -12.09 -5.57
N LEU A 1070 22.80 -10.89 -5.08
CA LEU A 1070 22.95 -9.63 -5.80
C LEU A 1070 24.43 -9.18 -5.88
N ASP A 1071 25.27 -9.54 -4.90
CA ASP A 1071 26.72 -9.30 -4.94
C ASP A 1071 27.46 -10.03 -6.09
N ARG A 1072 26.82 -11.07 -6.65
CA ARG A 1072 27.31 -11.85 -7.81
C ARG A 1072 27.11 -11.11 -9.15
N LEU A 1073 26.43 -9.96 -9.16
CA LEU A 1073 26.30 -9.13 -10.36
C LEU A 1073 27.64 -8.48 -10.74
N PRO A 1074 27.88 -8.20 -12.04
CA PRO A 1074 28.99 -7.35 -12.45
C PRO A 1074 28.69 -5.87 -12.14
N GLU A 1075 29.74 -5.07 -12.02
CA GLU A 1075 29.60 -3.60 -12.00
C GLU A 1075 29.26 -3.06 -13.41
N PRO A 1076 28.55 -1.93 -13.53
CA PRO A 1076 28.03 -1.08 -12.44
C PRO A 1076 26.70 -1.59 -11.83
N GLN A 1077 26.08 -2.63 -12.39
CA GLN A 1077 24.75 -3.08 -11.96
C GLN A 1077 24.71 -3.51 -10.49
N ARG A 1078 25.75 -4.21 -10.03
CA ARG A 1078 25.95 -4.56 -8.62
C ARG A 1078 25.80 -3.36 -7.71
N SER A 1079 26.62 -2.31 -7.90
CA SER A 1079 26.55 -1.12 -7.05
C SER A 1079 25.22 -0.36 -7.19
N CYS A 1080 24.66 -0.26 -8.40
CA CYS A 1080 23.36 0.41 -8.60
C CYS A 1080 22.19 -0.31 -7.87
N VAL A 1081 22.14 -1.65 -7.90
CA VAL A 1081 21.08 -2.43 -7.22
C VAL A 1081 21.31 -2.48 -5.72
N LEU A 1082 22.54 -2.76 -5.28
CA LEU A 1082 22.85 -2.86 -3.85
C LEU A 1082 22.70 -1.52 -3.11
N ALA A 1083 22.95 -0.37 -3.77
CA ALA A 1083 22.66 0.93 -3.18
C ALA A 1083 21.17 1.11 -2.84
N ALA A 1084 20.26 0.62 -3.68
CA ALA A 1084 18.83 0.63 -3.38
C ALA A 1084 18.48 -0.31 -2.21
N VAL A 1085 19.04 -1.54 -2.19
CA VAL A 1085 18.84 -2.50 -1.09
C VAL A 1085 19.37 -1.96 0.25
N VAL A 1086 20.51 -1.25 0.24
CA VAL A 1086 21.09 -0.59 1.43
C VAL A 1086 20.18 0.50 1.97
N ALA A 1087 19.59 1.31 1.09
CA ALA A 1087 18.66 2.37 1.45
C ALA A 1087 17.31 1.81 1.96
N ALA A 1088 16.76 0.80 1.29
CA ALA A 1088 15.48 0.19 1.66
C ALA A 1088 15.53 -0.53 3.02
N ASN A 1089 16.60 -1.28 3.28
CA ASN A 1089 16.73 -2.14 4.47
C ASN A 1089 17.59 -1.53 5.60
N GLY A 1090 17.93 -0.23 5.52
CA GLY A 1090 18.64 0.48 6.60
C GLY A 1090 20.07 0.00 6.88
N LEU A 1091 20.76 -0.57 5.88
CA LEU A 1091 22.05 -1.24 6.09
C LEU A 1091 23.24 -0.28 6.29
N ALA A 1092 23.05 1.02 6.07
CA ALA A 1092 24.10 2.05 6.13
C ALA A 1092 24.73 2.25 7.52
N GLY A 1093 24.11 1.73 8.58
CA GLY A 1093 24.68 1.71 9.94
C GLY A 1093 24.31 0.40 10.68
N PRO A 1094 24.98 0.08 11.80
CA PRO A 1094 24.70 -1.12 12.58
C PRO A 1094 23.31 -1.07 13.22
N ASP A 1095 22.65 -2.23 13.38
CA ASP A 1095 21.39 -2.31 14.13
C ASP A 1095 21.63 -1.98 15.62
N PRO A 1096 20.69 -1.31 16.31
CA PRO A 1096 20.67 -1.29 17.76
C PRO A 1096 20.42 -2.71 18.30
N TRP A 1097 20.82 -2.99 19.55
CA TRP A 1097 20.75 -4.35 20.13
C TRP A 1097 19.37 -5.02 20.02
N ASN A 1098 18.28 -4.24 20.08
CA ASN A 1098 16.92 -4.72 19.95
C ASN A 1098 16.45 -4.87 18.49
N GLY A 1099 17.08 -4.15 17.57
CA GLY A 1099 16.91 -4.29 16.13
C GLY A 1099 17.80 -5.34 15.49
N TRP A 1100 18.66 -6.04 16.25
CA TRP A 1100 19.60 -7.00 15.67
C TRP A 1100 18.89 -8.11 14.87
N ASN A 1101 19.37 -8.35 13.64
CA ASN A 1101 18.83 -9.33 12.71
C ASN A 1101 19.98 -10.02 11.92
N LEU A 1102 19.94 -11.35 11.84
CA LEU A 1102 21.00 -12.14 11.21
C LEU A 1102 21.16 -11.88 9.70
N ALA A 1103 20.07 -11.57 8.99
CA ALA A 1103 20.12 -11.24 7.57
C ALA A 1103 20.77 -9.88 7.33
N ARG A 1104 20.36 -8.84 8.09
CA ARG A 1104 20.98 -7.51 8.03
C ARG A 1104 22.44 -7.53 8.48
N SER A 1105 22.82 -8.35 9.46
CA SER A 1105 24.23 -8.56 9.84
C SER A 1105 25.04 -9.09 8.65
N ARG A 1106 24.66 -10.26 8.09
CA ARG A 1106 25.38 -10.89 6.98
C ARG A 1106 25.45 -10.02 5.72
N ALA A 1107 24.42 -9.21 5.48
CA ALA A 1107 24.44 -8.25 4.38
C ALA A 1107 25.49 -7.14 4.59
N ARG A 1108 25.60 -6.59 5.82
CA ARG A 1108 26.65 -5.63 6.16
C ARG A 1108 28.04 -6.25 6.11
N ASP A 1109 28.20 -7.48 6.59
CA ASP A 1109 29.48 -8.21 6.56
C ASP A 1109 30.00 -8.33 5.11
N LEU A 1110 29.16 -8.78 4.17
CA LEU A 1110 29.49 -8.85 2.74
C LEU A 1110 29.75 -7.49 2.09
N LEU A 1111 29.00 -6.45 2.48
CA LEU A 1111 29.20 -5.08 1.98
C LEU A 1111 30.47 -4.42 2.54
N ALA A 1112 30.98 -4.88 3.68
CA ALA A 1112 32.28 -4.47 4.23
C ALA A 1112 33.44 -5.20 3.53
N GLU A 1113 33.29 -6.49 3.22
CA GLU A 1113 34.27 -7.25 2.41
C GLU A 1113 34.38 -6.71 0.98
N ARG A 1114 33.26 -6.31 0.38
CA ARG A 1114 33.19 -5.75 -0.99
C ARG A 1114 32.35 -4.47 -0.97
N PRO A 1115 32.94 -3.27 -0.75
CA PRO A 1115 32.21 -2.02 -0.76
C PRO A 1115 31.54 -1.71 -2.11
N LEU A 1116 30.59 -0.76 -2.08
CA LEU A 1116 29.95 -0.22 -3.26
C LEU A 1116 30.84 0.85 -3.92
N VAL A 1117 30.82 0.94 -5.25
CA VAL A 1117 31.54 1.99 -5.97
C VAL A 1117 30.84 3.33 -5.72
N ALA A 1118 31.58 4.36 -5.31
CA ALA A 1118 31.01 5.64 -4.87
C ALA A 1118 30.36 6.48 -6.00
N SER A 1119 30.81 6.30 -7.24
CA SER A 1119 30.23 6.91 -8.44
C SER A 1119 30.04 5.86 -9.55
N PRO A 1120 29.09 4.92 -9.40
CA PRO A 1120 28.77 4.00 -10.47
C PRO A 1120 27.95 4.74 -11.53
N THR A 1121 28.26 4.54 -12.81
CA THR A 1121 27.53 5.16 -13.91
C THR A 1121 26.16 4.49 -14.10
N CYS A 1122 25.24 4.72 -13.15
CA CYS A 1122 23.86 4.23 -13.14
C CYS A 1122 22.99 4.99 -14.17
N ALA A 1123 23.48 5.05 -15.42
CA ALA A 1123 22.88 5.73 -16.54
C ALA A 1123 21.59 5.02 -16.98
N ARG A 1124 20.51 5.33 -16.27
CA ARG A 1124 19.10 5.05 -16.62
C ARG A 1124 18.84 3.63 -17.16
N ILE A 1125 19.28 2.60 -16.43
CA ILE A 1125 18.77 1.23 -16.56
C ILE A 1125 17.33 1.19 -16.01
N ARG A 1126 16.41 1.86 -16.70
CA ARG A 1126 14.98 2.06 -16.33
C ARG A 1126 14.08 2.02 -17.56
N SER A 1127 14.31 1.03 -18.44
CA SER A 1127 13.59 0.83 -19.71
C SER A 1127 13.46 -0.66 -20.02
#